data_AF-A0A934VL51-F1
#
_entry.id   AF-A0A934VL51-F1
#
_cell.length_a   1.000
_cell.length_b   1.000
_cell.length_c   1.000
_cell.angle_alpha   90.00
_cell.angle_beta   90.00
_cell.angle_gamma   90.00
#
_symmetry.space_group_name_H-M   'P 1'
#
loop_
_entity.id
_entity.type
_entity.pdbx_description
1 polymer ?
#
loop_
_entity_poly.entity_id
_entity_poly.type
_entity_poly.pdbx_seq_one_letter_code
_entity_poly.pdbx_strand_id
1 'polypeptide(L)'
;MRLPFIQLSLLFLATVGLQGEPHLDLSRAFLLNADFTADVHNKATNGNDYAGNGGTFDEVAGWDLEKGGWGVAATYSYGHQNTLHGKVVPATDPEGNNEGAALGIVNAWGGFAKYSQSVTLPAGDYLIRFQAFNANSGEETINLSGFVTEEGSEIFSTLSSFPSQQWTEFAVPFTLTETTNGRIQLGLGSANSGSGDKAGLFFHQVELFTDNDDLATYQGLLSTLTNEARSLYDAGGFHLPAGADLAAAIAAAQDPATGQSLASILDAMANLNLAMDELPQAYPPYNRLAAYIGEFEVPIDTYGRTDLIPYRDQLQTAYDNQSWDEARIDAEIARRDDLFYSVALETVSEKKYRVARRIPVDLVESSFPVGYSQAIAGDQHVLVYYDDNKNMTVAYRTLGENSFSTVTLNSRIGWDSHNYVTLIVDNEGYIHISGNMHNVPLVYFRSTRPYDASEFLELNTMVGSLEDNVTYPNFLMTNSGELLFHYRYGWSGNGYEVYNIWNPTTQTWSRFLDEALIDGQGQRNAYMKGPYYEADGYYHLYWVWRGTPDAATNHDFSYARSRDLINWETASGTPVARPMVFGENGLKVDDSATTSGTGILNGVQAHVLDSQNRIVLANMKYDDLGNSQFYLYRLRENGTWEEKRVSNWLYRYNFGGGGSLLFEITMRGLRKLGNGELGLSYSHSQYGDGEFIIDEETLEPIATRAFQFSYPEELNEVTLAGSYARPISANIDQLGPYLMHWETMGANNDRQPPGPLPPANMLEVIELEPFITNAGFENPEIAGSLPTPDEAGWTFAGPSGLAANDSALTSGNEAAPEGSQVAYLEGTASLSQTFADLIPGTTYHVDFAAAQRQSPSQAGETFDLIVDGVVVGNFAPNQGETAYQRFAAGFIAAETSHTVTFAGTNLAGGDNMVFIDDVRLFIANSPAQFSADLLTTTAAHEGEPYQAFLSSLASDPDGDALSFSKLSGPAWLQLTANGVLSGTPSARDAGSNTFTVAVSDGNGGSHQARLEILVYSALQQELANFHFETPATDNFLASPSNAGWTFAGAGVATNGSAFTAGNSEAPEGTQVAYIQGTTSLSQVLSGLTPGTSYQLLFAASQRQNKAGGQPGQTFEVTIGGAVAGSFEPPQALGSYTDYAVTFQAEQTQTTLAFVGTNLNGGDNTIFLDHVRVREIFAPLLPVVDSLSLGANGLVSLSWDSEAGRTYTILYKSDLRDGDWISLKTGIAGSGTLVTEAVSIDPALGKGFFKIRVE
;
A
#
# COMPACT_ATOMS: atom_id res chain seq x y z
N MET A 1 -40.40 -10.60 31.13
CA MET A 1 -40.73 -11.02 32.51
C MET A 1 -39.52 -10.75 33.39
N ARG A 2 -39.41 -9.52 33.92
CA ARG A 2 -38.49 -9.10 34.99
C ARG A 2 -39.17 -7.94 35.69
N LEU A 3 -39.75 -8.22 36.86
CA LEU A 3 -40.16 -7.23 37.85
C LEU A 3 -38.93 -7.00 38.76
N PRO A 4 -38.50 -5.76 39.03
CA PRO A 4 -37.76 -5.48 40.24
C PRO A 4 -38.76 -5.17 41.37
N PHE A 5 -38.43 -5.72 42.54
CA PHE A 5 -39.14 -5.60 43.79
C PHE A 5 -39.15 -4.15 44.28
N ILE A 6 -40.33 -3.55 44.46
CA ILE A 6 -40.53 -2.42 45.37
C ILE A 6 -41.61 -2.83 46.39
N GLN A 7 -41.17 -3.51 47.44
CA GLN A 7 -41.88 -3.58 48.72
C GLN A 7 -40.87 -3.87 49.83
N LEU A 8 -40.49 -2.82 50.57
CA LEU A 8 -40.41 -2.70 52.04
C LEU A 8 -39.30 -1.72 52.44
N SER A 9 -39.68 -0.47 52.73
CA SER A 9 -38.97 0.40 53.70
C SER A 9 -39.96 1.31 54.43
N LEU A 10 -41.10 0.75 54.85
CA LEU A 10 -41.92 1.34 55.91
C LEU A 10 -41.49 0.64 57.21
N LEU A 11 -40.40 1.10 57.83
CA LEU A 11 -40.07 1.03 59.26
C LEU A 11 -38.62 1.51 59.48
N PHE A 12 -38.42 2.76 59.89
CA PHE A 12 -37.43 3.08 60.92
C PHE A 12 -37.80 4.41 61.58
N LEU A 13 -38.35 4.31 62.79
CA LEU A 13 -38.52 5.41 63.72
C LEU A 13 -37.43 5.26 64.80
N ALA A 14 -36.65 6.34 64.98
CA ALA A 14 -35.88 6.72 66.16
C ALA A 14 -34.62 5.90 66.55
N THR A 15 -33.44 6.55 66.44
CA THR A 15 -32.55 7.05 67.53
C THR A 15 -31.18 7.38 66.88
N VAL A 16 -30.52 8.54 67.01
CA VAL A 16 -30.36 9.49 68.11
C VAL A 16 -30.07 10.91 67.56
N GLY A 17 -30.90 11.89 67.94
CA GLY A 17 -30.45 13.21 68.42
C GLY A 17 -30.17 14.34 67.42
N LEU A 18 -31.23 15.01 66.94
CA LEU A 18 -31.37 16.47 66.93
C LEU A 18 -32.88 16.82 66.91
N GLN A 19 -33.26 17.88 67.63
CA GLN A 19 -34.64 18.28 67.89
C GLN A 19 -35.21 19.18 66.77
N GLY A 20 -36.48 18.96 66.40
CA GLY A 20 -37.40 19.88 65.68
C GLY A 20 -37.24 19.87 64.15
N GLU A 21 -38.24 19.70 63.28
CA GLU A 21 -39.71 19.85 63.28
C GLU A 21 -40.33 18.80 62.29
N PRO A 22 -41.64 18.48 62.30
CA PRO A 22 -42.23 17.49 61.38
C PRO A 22 -42.46 18.09 59.98
N HIS A 23 -41.41 18.17 59.17
CA HIS A 23 -41.57 18.54 57.76
C HIS A 23 -42.08 17.35 56.94
N LEU A 24 -43.03 17.59 56.03
CA LEU A 24 -43.51 16.61 55.04
C LEU A 24 -42.54 16.54 53.85
N ASP A 25 -42.16 15.34 53.46
CA ASP A 25 -41.30 15.08 52.29
C ASP A 25 -42.12 15.17 50.99
N LEU A 26 -41.77 16.13 50.15
CA LEU A 26 -42.36 16.39 48.84
C LEU A 26 -41.52 15.84 47.68
N SER A 27 -40.32 15.31 47.96
CA SER A 27 -39.27 15.08 46.95
C SER A 27 -39.77 14.25 45.78
N ARG A 28 -40.42 13.11 46.05
CA ARG A 28 -40.91 12.20 44.99
C ARG A 28 -42.04 12.78 44.14
N ALA A 29 -42.77 13.77 44.64
CA ALA A 29 -43.88 14.38 43.92
C ALA A 29 -43.45 15.55 43.03
N PHE A 30 -42.30 16.18 43.32
CA PHE A 30 -41.85 17.40 42.65
C PHE A 30 -40.45 17.29 42.03
N LEU A 31 -39.69 16.23 42.32
CA LEU A 31 -38.36 16.01 41.78
C LEU A 31 -38.26 14.63 41.13
N LEU A 32 -37.63 14.60 39.97
CA LEU A 32 -37.23 13.41 39.24
C LEU A 32 -35.74 13.14 39.49
N ASN A 33 -35.36 11.85 39.52
CA ASN A 33 -33.97 11.42 39.68
C ASN A 33 -33.22 12.17 40.80
N ALA A 34 -33.88 12.39 41.94
CA ALA A 34 -33.34 13.21 43.02
C ALA A 34 -32.17 12.53 43.74
N ASP A 35 -32.02 11.22 43.58
CA ASP A 35 -30.93 10.39 44.11
C ASP A 35 -29.81 10.12 43.09
N PHE A 36 -29.94 10.64 41.85
CA PHE A 36 -28.99 10.48 40.74
C PHE A 36 -28.72 9.03 40.30
N THR A 37 -29.64 8.11 40.61
CA THR A 37 -29.48 6.69 40.27
C THR A 37 -29.99 6.32 38.88
N ALA A 38 -30.77 7.18 38.23
CA ALA A 38 -31.14 7.06 36.83
C ALA A 38 -30.04 7.67 35.94
N ASP A 39 -29.66 6.95 34.87
CA ASP A 39 -28.63 7.34 33.90
C ASP A 39 -27.25 7.64 34.52
N VAL A 40 -26.66 6.63 35.17
CA VAL A 40 -25.31 6.72 35.73
C VAL A 40 -24.26 6.59 34.63
N HIS A 41 -23.54 7.68 34.35
CA HIS A 41 -22.58 7.76 33.24
C HIS A 41 -21.22 7.10 33.55
N ASN A 42 -20.75 7.18 34.80
CA ASN A 42 -19.47 6.61 35.25
C ASN A 42 -18.25 6.99 34.37
N LYS A 43 -18.25 8.12 33.65
CA LYS A 43 -17.18 8.47 32.71
C LYS A 43 -15.86 8.79 33.42
N ALA A 44 -14.74 8.27 32.93
CA ALA A 44 -13.43 8.70 33.39
C ALA A 44 -13.12 10.09 32.81
N THR A 45 -12.92 11.07 33.67
CA THR A 45 -12.44 12.38 33.25
C THR A 45 -11.06 12.63 33.84
N ASN A 46 -10.02 12.63 33.00
CA ASN A 46 -8.63 12.77 33.42
C ASN A 46 -8.16 14.23 33.24
N GLY A 47 -7.10 14.63 33.94
CA GLY A 47 -6.66 16.02 34.14
C GLY A 47 -6.31 16.88 32.90
N ASN A 48 -6.58 16.39 31.67
CA ASN A 48 -6.49 17.13 30.42
C ASN A 48 -7.87 17.45 29.79
N ASP A 49 -8.99 17.07 30.41
CA ASP A 49 -10.36 17.24 29.87
C ASP A 49 -10.92 18.67 29.89
N TYR A 50 -10.03 19.66 29.94
CA TYR A 50 -10.35 21.02 29.51
C TYR A 50 -10.00 21.24 28.02
N ALA A 51 -9.91 20.17 27.22
CA ALA A 51 -9.64 20.26 25.79
C ALA A 51 -10.92 20.59 25.00
N GLY A 52 -11.17 21.88 24.74
CA GLY A 52 -12.29 22.37 23.93
C GLY A 52 -13.17 23.39 24.68
N ASN A 53 -13.70 24.39 23.97
CA ASN A 53 -14.24 25.68 24.47
C ASN A 53 -15.38 25.54 25.53
N GLY A 54 -15.08 25.09 26.76
CA GLY A 54 -16.05 25.00 27.87
C GLY A 54 -15.86 23.85 28.89
N GLY A 55 -15.15 22.76 28.61
CA GLY A 55 -15.05 21.57 29.51
C GLY A 55 -16.21 20.56 29.39
N THR A 56 -16.12 19.42 30.10
CA THR A 56 -17.00 18.22 29.92
C THR A 56 -18.12 18.13 30.94
N PHE A 57 -19.37 18.40 30.56
CA PHE A 57 -20.52 18.30 31.47
C PHE A 57 -21.58 17.39 30.87
N ASP A 58 -21.88 16.29 31.56
CA ASP A 58 -22.91 15.33 31.16
C ASP A 58 -24.30 15.83 31.55
N GLU A 59 -25.29 15.62 30.67
CA GLU A 59 -26.69 15.79 31.02
C GLU A 59 -27.12 14.72 32.03
N VAL A 60 -28.00 15.09 32.95
CA VAL A 60 -28.51 14.21 34.01
C VAL A 60 -30.01 14.11 33.84
N ALA A 61 -30.54 12.89 33.72
CA ALA A 61 -31.95 12.66 33.53
C ALA A 61 -32.79 13.41 34.58
N GLY A 62 -33.77 14.18 34.11
CA GLY A 62 -34.63 15.00 34.95
C GLY A 62 -34.00 16.29 35.47
N TRP A 63 -32.78 16.69 35.09
CA TRP A 63 -32.12 17.91 35.56
C TRP A 63 -31.59 18.79 34.41
N ASP A 64 -32.07 20.04 34.35
CA ASP A 64 -31.62 21.04 33.36
C ASP A 64 -30.22 21.57 33.71
N LEU A 65 -29.31 21.55 32.74
CA LEU A 65 -27.93 22.00 32.89
C LEU A 65 -27.72 23.45 32.42
N GLU A 66 -27.31 24.34 33.32
CA GLU A 66 -26.77 25.67 33.00
C GLU A 66 -25.28 25.72 33.37
N LYS A 67 -24.42 26.00 32.38
CA LYS A 67 -22.96 26.05 32.56
C LYS A 67 -22.34 27.29 31.91
N GLY A 68 -21.20 27.71 32.42
CA GLY A 68 -20.42 28.79 31.82
C GLY A 68 -18.97 28.76 32.29
N GLY A 69 -18.02 29.02 31.39
CA GLY A 69 -16.59 28.87 31.69
C GLY A 69 -16.17 27.40 31.67
N TRP A 70 -15.14 27.04 32.44
CA TRP A 70 -14.48 25.73 32.38
C TRP A 70 -14.82 24.85 33.59
N GLY A 71 -15.21 23.59 33.36
CA GLY A 71 -15.52 22.63 34.43
C GLY A 71 -15.76 21.21 33.91
N VAL A 72 -16.03 20.29 34.84
CA VAL A 72 -16.40 18.91 34.58
C VAL A 72 -17.56 18.50 35.49
N ALA A 73 -18.59 17.83 34.96
CA ALA A 73 -19.65 17.22 35.77
C ALA A 73 -20.20 15.93 35.17
N ALA A 74 -20.48 14.92 36.02
CA ALA A 74 -21.09 13.65 35.62
C ALA A 74 -21.65 12.88 36.84
N THR A 75 -22.51 11.88 36.62
CA THR A 75 -23.00 10.95 37.64
C THR A 75 -22.08 9.74 37.79
N TYR A 76 -21.82 9.32 39.03
CA TYR A 76 -20.92 8.20 39.35
C TYR A 76 -21.55 7.26 40.38
N SER A 77 -21.47 5.95 40.13
CA SER A 77 -21.76 4.93 41.13
C SER A 77 -20.77 5.02 42.30
N TYR A 78 -21.23 4.80 43.52
CA TYR A 78 -20.34 4.80 44.70
C TYR A 78 -19.21 3.78 44.55
N GLY A 79 -17.99 4.19 44.88
CA GLY A 79 -16.78 3.35 44.80
C GLY A 79 -16.31 2.98 43.39
N HIS A 80 -16.84 3.62 42.35
CA HIS A 80 -16.40 3.40 40.97
C HIS A 80 -14.92 3.78 40.77
N GLN A 81 -14.21 3.06 39.90
CA GLN A 81 -12.76 3.24 39.69
C GLN A 81 -12.40 4.49 38.87
N ASN A 82 -13.34 4.98 38.07
CA ASN A 82 -13.15 6.21 37.28
C ASN A 82 -13.10 7.45 38.19
N THR A 83 -12.44 8.50 37.72
CA THR A 83 -12.25 9.73 38.49
C THR A 83 -12.96 10.92 37.85
N LEU A 84 -13.35 11.88 38.69
CA LEU A 84 -13.85 13.19 38.28
C LEU A 84 -12.69 14.18 38.26
N HIS A 85 -12.10 14.44 37.09
CA HIS A 85 -10.92 15.29 36.93
C HIS A 85 -9.79 14.92 37.94
N GLY A 86 -9.47 13.62 38.01
CA GLY A 86 -8.49 13.06 38.94
C GLY A 86 -8.93 12.98 40.41
N LYS A 87 -10.20 13.29 40.73
CA LYS A 87 -10.78 13.14 42.08
C LYS A 87 -11.47 11.80 42.22
N VAL A 88 -11.13 11.09 43.29
CA VAL A 88 -11.67 9.76 43.59
C VAL A 88 -13.14 9.90 43.99
N VAL A 89 -13.99 9.08 43.37
CA VAL A 89 -15.42 9.00 43.69
C VAL A 89 -15.58 8.47 45.13
N PRO A 90 -16.49 9.03 45.95
CA PRO A 90 -16.72 8.54 47.30
C PRO A 90 -17.08 7.05 47.29
N ALA A 91 -16.46 6.30 48.22
CA ALA A 91 -16.66 4.85 48.31
C ALA A 91 -18.08 4.46 48.75
N THR A 92 -18.73 5.34 49.51
CA THR A 92 -20.08 5.14 50.05
C THR A 92 -20.85 6.46 50.05
N ASP A 93 -22.17 6.35 50.12
CA ASP A 93 -23.07 7.41 50.50
C ASP A 93 -22.80 7.90 51.96
N PRO A 94 -23.52 8.93 52.43
CA PRO A 94 -23.40 9.49 53.78
C PRO A 94 -23.77 8.52 54.92
N GLU A 95 -24.65 7.56 54.65
CA GLU A 95 -25.09 6.50 55.56
C GLU A 95 -24.11 5.31 55.63
N GLY A 96 -23.16 5.23 54.69
CA GLY A 96 -22.16 4.17 54.60
C GLY A 96 -22.52 3.02 53.64
N ASN A 97 -23.52 3.18 52.78
CA ASN A 97 -23.89 2.22 51.74
C ASN A 97 -23.10 2.47 50.45
N ASN A 98 -22.87 1.41 49.67
CA ASN A 98 -22.14 1.46 48.40
C ASN A 98 -23.03 1.19 47.18
N GLU A 99 -24.35 1.17 47.37
CA GLU A 99 -25.33 1.06 46.29
C GLU A 99 -25.88 2.46 45.97
N GLY A 100 -26.00 2.81 44.69
CA GLY A 100 -26.47 4.13 44.24
C GLY A 100 -25.39 4.96 43.53
N ALA A 101 -25.67 6.25 43.34
CA ALA A 101 -24.80 7.17 42.62
C ALA A 101 -24.85 8.60 43.18
N ALA A 102 -23.89 9.43 42.76
CA ALA A 102 -23.81 10.84 43.12
C ALA A 102 -23.45 11.71 41.90
N LEU A 103 -23.95 12.94 41.87
CA LEU A 103 -23.59 13.94 40.87
C LEU A 103 -22.29 14.63 41.26
N GLY A 104 -21.21 14.38 40.53
CA GLY A 104 -19.91 15.03 40.71
C GLY A 104 -19.81 16.33 39.92
N ILE A 105 -19.35 17.43 40.54
CA ILE A 105 -19.09 18.72 39.88
C ILE A 105 -17.73 19.30 40.30
N VAL A 106 -16.93 19.71 39.32
CA VAL A 106 -15.65 20.45 39.49
C VAL A 106 -15.62 21.63 38.52
N ASN A 107 -15.33 22.85 38.99
CA ASN A 107 -15.25 24.06 38.14
C ASN A 107 -13.91 24.80 38.32
N ALA A 108 -13.43 25.47 37.27
CA ALA A 108 -12.16 26.20 37.24
C ALA A 108 -12.23 27.52 36.43
N TRP A 109 -11.21 28.38 36.56
CA TRP A 109 -11.06 29.67 35.84
C TRP A 109 -12.29 30.59 35.84
N GLY A 110 -12.98 30.69 36.98
CA GLY A 110 -14.20 31.53 37.11
C GLY A 110 -15.45 30.93 36.47
N GLY A 111 -15.41 29.66 36.06
CA GLY A 111 -16.57 28.94 35.55
C GLY A 111 -17.55 28.48 36.63
N PHE A 112 -18.71 27.99 36.18
CA PHE A 112 -19.78 27.45 36.99
C PHE A 112 -20.55 26.36 36.25
N ALA A 113 -21.20 25.48 37.02
CA ALA A 113 -22.23 24.57 36.54
C ALA A 113 -23.35 24.46 37.56
N LYS A 114 -24.57 24.40 37.05
CA LYS A 114 -25.82 24.32 37.79
C LYS A 114 -26.70 23.27 37.14
N TYR A 115 -27.22 22.36 37.93
CA TYR A 115 -28.26 21.41 37.55
C TYR A 115 -29.54 21.84 38.27
N SER A 116 -30.65 21.98 37.55
CA SER A 116 -31.88 22.49 38.14
C SER A 116 -33.14 21.74 37.70
N GLN A 117 -34.14 21.70 38.58
CA GLN A 117 -35.48 21.21 38.28
C GLN A 117 -36.50 22.29 38.51
N SER A 118 -37.32 22.57 37.50
CA SER A 118 -38.44 23.49 37.62
C SER A 118 -39.52 22.89 38.52
N VAL A 119 -40.00 23.67 39.48
CA VAL A 119 -41.04 23.27 40.44
C VAL A 119 -42.05 24.41 40.63
N THR A 120 -43.31 24.04 40.80
CA THR A 120 -44.37 24.97 41.21
C THR A 120 -44.77 24.64 42.64
N LEU A 121 -44.36 25.48 43.58
CA LEU A 121 -44.59 25.27 45.01
C LEU A 121 -45.69 26.19 45.53
N PRO A 122 -46.70 25.69 46.27
CA PRO A 122 -47.70 26.54 46.89
C PRO A 122 -47.12 27.48 47.96
N ALA A 123 -47.93 28.42 48.48
CA ALA A 123 -47.53 29.20 49.66
C ALA A 123 -47.19 28.25 50.82
N GLY A 124 -46.10 28.50 51.54
CA GLY A 124 -45.68 27.64 52.64
C GLY A 124 -44.23 27.88 53.05
N ASP A 125 -43.85 27.25 54.17
CA ASP A 125 -42.47 27.14 54.61
C ASP A 125 -41.88 25.84 54.04
N TYR A 126 -40.68 25.94 53.46
CA TYR A 126 -39.99 24.87 52.78
C TYR A 126 -38.55 24.71 53.27
N LEU A 127 -38.03 23.51 53.13
CA LEU A 127 -36.64 23.17 53.41
C LEU A 127 -36.10 22.30 52.26
N ILE A 128 -35.09 22.78 51.56
CA ILE A 128 -34.29 21.93 50.67
C ILE A 128 -33.13 21.34 51.48
N ARG A 129 -32.93 20.03 51.38
CA ARG A 129 -31.80 19.32 51.98
C ARG A 129 -31.07 18.50 50.92
N PHE A 130 -29.75 18.48 50.98
CA PHE A 130 -28.91 17.56 50.22
C PHE A 130 -27.55 17.45 50.90
N GLN A 131 -26.79 16.41 50.56
CA GLN A 131 -25.45 16.20 51.13
C GLN A 131 -24.40 16.29 50.02
N ALA A 132 -23.22 16.85 50.34
CA ALA A 132 -22.10 16.85 49.41
C ALA A 132 -20.79 16.37 50.04
N PHE A 133 -20.04 15.58 49.29
CA PHE A 133 -18.72 15.07 49.65
C PHE A 133 -17.63 15.86 48.93
N ASN A 134 -16.68 16.45 49.67
CA ASN A 134 -15.53 17.11 49.05
C ASN A 134 -14.38 16.13 48.85
N ALA A 135 -14.16 15.71 47.60
CA ALA A 135 -13.09 14.79 47.23
C ALA A 135 -11.69 15.45 47.13
N ASN A 136 -11.54 16.73 47.51
CA ASN A 136 -10.26 17.45 47.49
C ASN A 136 -9.86 18.07 48.84
N SER A 137 -8.63 18.57 48.98
CA SER A 137 -8.07 19.18 50.20
C SER A 137 -8.25 20.71 50.33
N GLY A 138 -8.84 21.38 49.34
CA GLY A 138 -9.12 22.83 49.35
C GLY A 138 -10.56 23.14 49.76
N GLU A 139 -10.78 24.22 50.50
CA GLU A 139 -12.08 24.49 51.16
C GLU A 139 -12.99 25.50 50.43
N GLU A 140 -12.51 26.42 49.60
CA GLU A 140 -13.33 27.55 49.10
C GLU A 140 -13.98 27.31 47.71
N THR A 141 -15.32 27.42 47.62
CA THR A 141 -16.10 27.52 46.37
C THR A 141 -17.21 28.57 46.49
N ILE A 142 -17.79 29.00 45.36
CA ILE A 142 -19.05 29.78 45.37
C ILE A 142 -20.21 28.79 45.32
N ASN A 143 -21.03 28.75 46.35
CA ASN A 143 -22.21 27.90 46.36
C ASN A 143 -23.34 28.53 45.53
N LEU A 144 -23.88 27.77 44.57
CA LEU A 144 -25.00 28.17 43.71
C LEU A 144 -26.22 27.25 43.94
N SER A 145 -26.29 26.58 45.09
CA SER A 145 -27.31 25.57 45.39
C SER A 145 -28.40 26.13 46.32
N GLY A 146 -29.66 25.88 45.98
CA GLY A 146 -30.85 26.31 46.73
C GLY A 146 -32.07 26.48 45.84
N PHE A 147 -32.93 27.44 46.16
CA PHE A 147 -34.15 27.73 45.40
C PHE A 147 -33.99 29.05 44.63
N VAL A 148 -34.41 29.08 43.36
CA VAL A 148 -34.47 30.29 42.55
C VAL A 148 -35.89 30.51 42.05
N THR A 149 -36.49 31.67 42.31
CA THR A 149 -37.82 31.99 41.78
C THR A 149 -37.77 32.21 40.27
N GLU A 150 -38.91 32.10 39.57
CA GLU A 150 -38.99 32.40 38.13
C GLU A 150 -38.53 33.84 37.81
N GLU A 151 -38.75 34.79 38.72
CA GLU A 151 -38.26 36.18 38.62
C GLU A 151 -36.74 36.34 38.87
N GLY A 152 -36.04 35.24 39.19
CA GLY A 152 -34.59 35.20 39.39
C GLY A 152 -34.11 35.55 40.79
N SER A 153 -34.99 35.54 41.81
CA SER A 153 -34.56 35.75 43.20
C SER A 153 -33.91 34.47 43.74
N GLU A 154 -32.65 34.57 44.14
CA GLU A 154 -31.84 33.44 44.62
C GLU A 154 -31.91 33.30 46.15
N ILE A 155 -32.28 32.11 46.61
CA ILE A 155 -32.29 31.70 48.02
C ILE A 155 -31.35 30.52 48.16
N PHE A 156 -30.06 30.80 48.34
CA PHE A 156 -29.00 29.79 48.41
C PHE A 156 -28.52 29.53 49.83
N SER A 157 -27.87 28.39 50.03
CA SER A 157 -27.15 28.11 51.27
C SER A 157 -26.01 29.11 51.47
N THR A 158 -25.76 29.50 52.73
CA THR A 158 -24.62 30.35 53.10
C THR A 158 -23.31 29.57 53.27
N LEU A 159 -23.37 28.23 53.18
CA LEU A 159 -22.21 27.36 53.32
C LEU A 159 -21.29 27.50 52.11
N SER A 160 -20.06 27.94 52.34
CA SER A 160 -19.03 28.24 51.32
C SER A 160 -17.71 27.50 51.54
N SER A 161 -17.61 26.69 52.59
CA SER A 161 -16.42 25.89 52.94
C SER A 161 -16.76 24.42 53.20
N PHE A 162 -15.98 23.50 52.61
CA PHE A 162 -16.24 22.05 52.70
C PHE A 162 -15.05 21.27 53.26
N PRO A 163 -15.22 20.54 54.39
CA PRO A 163 -14.17 19.68 54.92
C PRO A 163 -13.77 18.60 53.92
N SER A 164 -12.46 18.42 53.73
CA SER A 164 -11.91 17.40 52.84
C SER A 164 -12.29 15.98 53.27
N GLN A 165 -12.68 15.16 52.30
CA GLN A 165 -13.02 13.74 52.45
C GLN A 165 -14.16 13.48 53.46
N GLN A 166 -15.12 14.40 53.55
CA GLN A 166 -16.28 14.28 54.45
C GLN A 166 -17.58 14.71 53.75
N TRP A 167 -18.66 14.01 54.08
CA TRP A 167 -20.02 14.40 53.72
C TRP A 167 -20.49 15.57 54.59
N THR A 168 -21.03 16.60 53.95
CA THR A 168 -21.56 17.79 54.61
C THR A 168 -22.99 18.04 54.16
N GLU A 169 -23.90 18.24 55.10
CA GLU A 169 -25.30 18.53 54.82
C GLU A 169 -25.52 20.03 54.52
N PHE A 170 -26.36 20.29 53.52
CA PHE A 170 -26.92 21.59 53.23
C PHE A 170 -28.39 21.60 53.58
N ALA A 171 -28.82 22.66 54.24
CA ALA A 171 -30.20 22.92 54.58
C ALA A 171 -30.52 24.37 54.16
N VAL A 172 -31.46 24.53 53.24
CA VAL A 172 -31.88 25.83 52.71
C VAL A 172 -33.36 26.04 53.05
N PRO A 173 -33.67 26.67 54.19
CA PRO A 173 -35.05 27.03 54.52
C PRO A 173 -35.48 28.27 53.72
N PHE A 174 -36.71 28.28 53.23
CA PHE A 174 -37.32 29.43 52.56
C PHE A 174 -38.84 29.46 52.73
N THR A 175 -39.42 30.66 52.65
CA THR A 175 -40.86 30.87 52.81
C THR A 175 -41.43 31.48 51.54
N LEU A 176 -42.50 30.89 51.02
CA LEU A 176 -43.28 31.43 49.90
C LEU A 176 -44.62 31.94 50.39
N THR A 177 -44.95 33.19 50.07
CA THR A 177 -46.21 33.83 50.50
C THR A 177 -47.39 33.55 49.55
N GLU A 178 -47.10 33.03 48.35
CA GLU A 178 -48.06 32.63 47.33
C GLU A 178 -47.51 31.46 46.53
N THR A 179 -48.36 30.81 45.73
CA THR A 179 -47.90 29.77 44.80
C THR A 179 -46.89 30.37 43.83
N THR A 180 -45.68 29.82 43.83
CA THR A 180 -44.52 30.36 43.12
C THR A 180 -43.95 29.30 42.20
N ASN A 181 -43.76 29.65 40.93
CA ASN A 181 -42.90 28.90 40.03
C ASN A 181 -41.44 29.25 40.34
N GLY A 182 -40.59 28.24 40.38
CA GLY A 182 -39.15 28.42 40.55
C GLY A 182 -38.41 27.17 40.13
N ARG A 183 -37.16 27.08 40.56
CA ARG A 183 -36.31 25.92 40.33
C ARG A 183 -35.52 25.56 41.58
N ILE A 184 -35.45 24.26 41.87
CA ILE A 184 -34.48 23.69 42.81
C ILE A 184 -33.18 23.50 42.04
N GLN A 185 -32.08 24.04 42.57
CA GLN A 185 -30.81 24.10 41.87
C GLN A 185 -29.69 23.53 42.74
N LEU A 186 -28.84 22.71 42.14
CA LEU A 186 -27.55 22.31 42.67
C LEU A 186 -26.46 22.91 41.78
N GLY A 187 -25.47 23.57 42.37
CA GLY A 187 -24.41 24.14 41.57
C GLY A 187 -23.27 24.75 42.35
N LEU A 188 -22.16 24.95 41.64
CA LEU A 188 -20.94 25.53 42.17
C LEU A 188 -20.34 26.50 41.17
N GLY A 189 -19.76 27.59 41.68
CA GLY A 189 -18.90 28.49 40.94
C GLY A 189 -17.47 28.47 41.48
N SER A 190 -16.49 28.76 40.62
CA SER A 190 -15.09 28.92 41.03
C SER A 190 -14.87 30.26 41.74
N ALA A 191 -14.27 30.23 42.94
CA ALA A 191 -13.95 31.43 43.72
C ALA A 191 -12.74 32.24 43.18
N ASN A 192 -11.92 31.68 42.27
CA ASN A 192 -10.71 32.32 41.71
C ASN A 192 -10.42 31.91 40.23
N SER A 193 -9.52 32.62 39.55
CA SER A 193 -9.24 32.56 38.10
C SER A 193 -8.14 31.58 37.63
N GLY A 194 -7.72 30.59 38.43
CA GLY A 194 -6.63 29.65 38.07
C GLY A 194 -6.97 28.17 38.29
N SER A 195 -6.13 27.26 37.78
CA SER A 195 -6.35 25.80 37.69
C SER A 195 -5.96 24.95 38.91
N GLY A 196 -5.29 25.53 39.92
CA GLY A 196 -4.77 24.77 41.07
C GLY A 196 -5.81 24.54 42.19
N ASP A 197 -5.98 23.27 42.58
CA ASP A 197 -6.75 22.71 43.71
C ASP A 197 -8.13 23.33 44.02
N LYS A 198 -9.17 22.82 43.34
CA LYS A 198 -10.58 23.20 43.54
C LYS A 198 -11.36 22.10 44.23
N ALA A 199 -12.40 22.43 45.00
CA ALA A 199 -13.27 21.39 45.58
C ALA A 199 -13.96 20.63 44.44
N GLY A 200 -13.88 19.30 44.49
CA GLY A 200 -14.70 18.42 43.65
C GLY A 200 -15.79 17.87 44.54
N LEU A 201 -17.00 18.38 44.38
CA LEU A 201 -18.12 17.97 45.22
C LEU A 201 -18.94 16.91 44.52
N PHE A 202 -19.26 15.85 45.25
CA PHE A 202 -20.24 14.86 44.86
C PHE A 202 -21.52 15.12 45.65
N PHE A 203 -22.60 15.45 44.97
CA PHE A 203 -23.92 15.69 45.55
C PHE A 203 -24.69 14.37 45.63
N HIS A 204 -25.23 14.09 46.81
CA HIS A 204 -26.10 12.97 47.10
C HIS A 204 -27.47 13.49 47.52
N GLN A 205 -28.50 12.86 46.97
CA GLN A 205 -29.92 12.95 47.35
C GLN A 205 -30.45 14.36 47.63
N VAL A 206 -31.26 14.88 46.71
CA VAL A 206 -31.98 16.14 46.90
C VAL A 206 -33.35 15.90 47.49
N GLU A 207 -33.59 16.48 48.64
CA GLU A 207 -34.84 16.38 49.37
C GLU A 207 -35.52 17.76 49.45
N LEU A 208 -36.82 17.78 49.22
CA LEU A 208 -37.67 18.95 49.41
C LEU A 208 -38.69 18.63 50.48
N PHE A 209 -38.71 19.43 51.54
CA PHE A 209 -39.69 19.33 52.60
C PHE A 209 -40.55 20.59 52.73
N THR A 210 -41.73 20.45 53.33
CA THR A 210 -42.61 21.57 53.68
C THR A 210 -43.26 21.39 55.05
N ASP A 211 -43.63 22.48 55.69
CA ASP A 211 -44.56 22.48 56.85
C ASP A 211 -46.03 22.66 56.45
N ASN A 212 -46.32 22.86 55.16
CA ASN A 212 -47.68 23.04 54.68
C ASN A 212 -48.39 21.69 54.52
N ASP A 213 -49.34 21.40 55.40
CA ASP A 213 -50.20 20.22 55.39
C ASP A 213 -51.61 20.47 54.79
N ASP A 214 -51.81 21.59 54.08
CA ASP A 214 -53.10 21.96 53.49
C ASP A 214 -53.51 21.02 52.35
N LEU A 215 -54.31 20.02 52.73
CA LEU A 215 -54.85 19.01 51.84
C LEU A 215 -55.59 19.59 50.62
N ALA A 216 -56.29 20.72 50.76
CA ALA A 216 -57.05 21.32 49.67
C ALA A 216 -56.16 21.85 48.54
N THR A 217 -55.00 22.41 48.91
CA THR A 217 -54.01 22.93 47.96
C THR A 217 -53.41 21.79 47.13
N TYR A 218 -52.98 20.68 47.75
CA TYR A 218 -52.40 19.55 47.04
C TYR A 218 -53.42 18.75 46.21
N GLN A 219 -54.69 18.69 46.64
CA GLN A 219 -55.78 18.16 45.80
C GLN A 219 -55.94 18.97 44.50
N GLY A 220 -55.78 20.30 44.57
CA GLY A 220 -55.77 21.17 43.40
C GLY A 220 -54.62 20.88 42.44
N LEU A 221 -53.40 20.70 42.97
CA LEU A 221 -52.20 20.37 42.18
C LEU A 221 -52.32 19.01 41.49
N LEU A 222 -52.74 17.97 42.22
CA LEU A 222 -52.99 16.64 41.65
C LEU A 222 -54.02 16.68 40.52
N SER A 223 -55.09 17.47 40.67
CA SER A 223 -56.11 17.66 39.63
C SER A 223 -55.54 18.28 38.36
N THR A 224 -54.70 19.32 38.50
CA THR A 224 -54.02 19.95 37.37
C THR A 224 -53.11 18.95 36.64
N LEU A 225 -52.25 18.24 37.38
CA LEU A 225 -51.33 17.26 36.82
C LEU A 225 -52.06 16.08 36.15
N THR A 226 -53.16 15.62 36.74
CA THR A 226 -54.01 14.57 36.16
C THR A 226 -54.61 15.01 34.82
N ASN A 227 -55.00 16.28 34.68
CA ASN A 227 -55.55 16.80 33.42
C ASN A 227 -54.47 16.93 32.34
N GLU A 228 -53.24 17.29 32.72
CA GLU A 228 -52.09 17.33 31.82
C GLU A 228 -51.73 15.92 31.31
N ALA A 229 -51.57 14.96 32.22
CA ALA A 229 -51.34 13.55 31.89
C ALA A 229 -52.41 13.00 30.94
N ARG A 230 -53.67 13.36 31.18
CA ARG A 230 -54.80 12.96 30.32
C ARG A 230 -54.76 13.62 28.95
N SER A 231 -54.38 14.89 28.88
CA SER A 231 -54.20 15.57 27.59
C SER A 231 -53.11 14.91 26.76
N LEU A 232 -52.01 14.46 27.39
CA LEU A 232 -50.96 13.68 26.72
C LEU A 232 -51.49 12.33 26.25
N TYR A 233 -52.18 11.58 27.12
CA TYR A 233 -52.78 10.28 26.78
C TYR A 233 -53.78 10.37 25.62
N ASP A 234 -54.66 11.38 25.62
CA ASP A 234 -55.69 11.56 24.59
C ASP A 234 -55.12 12.06 23.24
N ALA A 235 -53.93 12.68 23.23
CA ALA A 235 -53.30 13.24 22.03
C ALA A 235 -52.55 12.21 21.17
N GLY A 236 -52.17 11.04 21.71
CA GLY A 236 -51.41 10.03 20.97
C GLY A 236 -52.11 8.67 20.89
N GLY A 237 -52.00 8.03 19.72
CA GLY A 237 -52.49 6.67 19.48
C GLY A 237 -51.66 5.59 20.17
N PHE A 238 -51.30 5.76 21.45
CA PHE A 238 -50.41 4.88 22.19
C PHE A 238 -51.04 3.49 22.39
N HIS A 239 -50.50 2.47 21.72
CA HIS A 239 -50.92 1.06 21.87
C HIS A 239 -49.85 0.22 22.60
N LEU A 240 -49.04 0.83 23.46
CA LEU A 240 -47.83 0.25 24.07
C LEU A 240 -47.90 0.21 25.61
N PRO A 241 -47.03 -0.59 26.29
CA PRO A 241 -47.04 -0.78 27.74
C PRO A 241 -46.92 0.51 28.57
N ALA A 242 -46.06 1.45 28.18
CA ALA A 242 -45.92 2.75 28.87
C ALA A 242 -47.19 3.61 28.82
N GLY A 243 -47.97 3.50 27.73
CA GLY A 243 -49.31 4.11 27.65
C GLY A 243 -50.31 3.46 28.61
N ALA A 244 -50.14 2.16 28.93
CA ALA A 244 -50.95 1.49 29.94
C ALA A 244 -50.55 1.92 31.37
N ASP A 245 -49.27 2.20 31.62
CA ASP A 245 -48.77 2.70 32.90
C ASP A 245 -49.24 4.14 33.16
N LEU A 246 -49.21 5.02 32.14
CA LEU A 246 -49.83 6.34 32.22
C LEU A 246 -51.34 6.26 32.45
N ALA A 247 -52.04 5.37 31.74
CA ALA A 247 -53.47 5.17 31.95
C ALA A 247 -53.79 4.66 33.38
N ALA A 248 -52.95 3.78 33.91
CA ALA A 248 -53.08 3.27 35.28
C ALA A 248 -52.80 4.35 36.32
N ALA A 249 -51.78 5.20 36.11
CA ALA A 249 -51.46 6.32 36.97
C ALA A 249 -52.59 7.38 36.99
N ILE A 250 -53.16 7.71 35.81
CA ILE A 250 -54.35 8.59 35.70
C ILE A 250 -55.54 7.98 36.47
N ALA A 251 -55.80 6.69 36.31
CA ALA A 251 -56.89 6.02 37.01
C ALA A 251 -56.69 6.02 38.54
N ALA A 252 -55.47 5.78 39.01
CA ALA A 252 -55.12 5.81 40.43
C ALA A 252 -55.22 7.22 41.04
N ALA A 253 -54.80 8.26 40.29
CA ALA A 253 -54.94 9.65 40.69
C ALA A 253 -56.40 10.10 40.81
N GLN A 254 -57.30 9.52 40.01
CA GLN A 254 -58.74 9.79 40.04
C GLN A 254 -59.51 8.95 41.08
N ASP A 255 -58.87 8.00 41.77
CA ASP A 255 -59.52 7.20 42.81
C ASP A 255 -59.97 8.11 43.99
N PRO A 256 -61.24 8.07 44.40
CA PRO A 256 -61.75 8.82 45.55
C PRO A 256 -61.01 8.59 46.88
N ALA A 257 -60.26 7.50 47.01
CA ALA A 257 -59.40 7.21 48.16
C ALA A 257 -58.09 8.02 48.16
N THR A 258 -57.55 8.34 46.98
CA THR A 258 -56.26 9.02 46.80
C THR A 258 -56.24 10.44 47.37
N GLY A 259 -57.39 11.14 47.36
CA GLY A 259 -57.52 12.49 47.90
C GLY A 259 -57.72 12.58 49.43
N GLN A 260 -57.70 11.46 50.18
CA GLN A 260 -58.06 11.45 51.60
C GLN A 260 -56.90 11.73 52.57
N SER A 261 -55.66 11.68 52.09
CA SER A 261 -54.47 12.01 52.87
C SER A 261 -53.42 12.67 52.00
N LEU A 262 -52.56 13.49 52.60
CA LEU A 262 -51.50 14.17 51.86
C LEU A 262 -50.49 13.16 51.29
N ALA A 263 -50.15 12.10 52.02
CA ALA A 263 -49.28 11.03 51.53
C ALA A 263 -49.82 10.35 50.26
N SER A 264 -51.11 10.00 50.23
CA SER A 264 -51.71 9.38 49.05
C SER A 264 -51.80 10.33 47.84
N ILE A 265 -51.96 11.63 48.08
CA ILE A 265 -51.92 12.65 47.02
C ILE A 265 -50.50 12.75 46.42
N LEU A 266 -49.48 12.84 47.28
CA LEU A 266 -48.09 12.95 46.86
C LEU A 266 -47.62 11.69 46.11
N ASP A 267 -48.01 10.49 46.56
CA ASP A 267 -47.74 9.23 45.85
C ASP A 267 -48.38 9.21 44.46
N ALA A 268 -49.61 9.71 44.32
CA ALA A 268 -50.28 9.78 43.02
C ALA A 268 -49.64 10.81 42.09
N MET A 269 -49.22 11.96 42.61
CA MET A 269 -48.46 12.95 41.83
C MET A 269 -47.13 12.37 41.34
N ALA A 270 -46.40 11.68 42.21
CA ALA A 270 -45.13 11.02 41.88
C ALA A 270 -45.29 9.99 40.75
N ASN A 271 -46.32 9.12 40.85
CA ASN A 271 -46.57 8.10 39.84
C ASN A 271 -47.01 8.69 38.49
N LEU A 272 -47.76 9.80 38.51
CA LEU A 272 -48.13 10.52 37.27
C LEU A 272 -46.91 11.11 36.59
N ASN A 273 -46.04 11.80 37.33
CA ASN A 273 -44.82 12.38 36.78
C ASN A 273 -43.88 11.32 36.20
N LEU A 274 -43.67 10.21 36.91
CA LEU A 274 -42.88 9.09 36.42
C LEU A 274 -43.44 8.51 35.12
N ALA A 275 -44.75 8.25 35.07
CA ALA A 275 -45.38 7.69 33.88
C ALA A 275 -45.43 8.67 32.69
N MET A 276 -45.40 9.99 32.93
CA MET A 276 -45.30 11.01 31.89
C MET A 276 -43.88 11.11 31.31
N ASP A 277 -42.85 10.97 32.15
CA ASP A 277 -41.43 11.03 31.76
C ASP A 277 -41.00 9.82 30.91
N GLU A 278 -41.57 8.64 31.16
CA GLU A 278 -41.25 7.40 30.42
C GLU A 278 -41.86 7.33 28.99
N LEU A 279 -42.76 8.26 28.60
CA LEU A 279 -43.48 8.21 27.31
C LEU A 279 -42.60 8.37 26.05
N PRO A 280 -41.60 9.28 26.00
CA PRO A 280 -40.77 9.49 24.79
C PRO A 280 -39.76 8.37 24.55
N GLN A 281 -39.34 7.65 25.59
CA GLN A 281 -38.19 6.72 25.52
C GLN A 281 -38.54 5.28 25.07
N ALA A 282 -39.82 4.97 24.79
CA ALA A 282 -40.28 3.59 24.67
C ALA A 282 -40.56 3.07 23.23
N TYR A 283 -40.35 3.87 22.17
CA TYR A 283 -40.54 3.40 20.77
C TYR A 283 -39.21 3.10 20.07
N PRO A 284 -38.88 1.82 19.76
CA PRO A 284 -37.56 1.45 19.26
C PRO A 284 -37.09 2.18 18.00
N PRO A 285 -37.94 2.50 17.00
CA PRO A 285 -37.54 3.34 15.87
C PRO A 285 -37.15 4.77 16.26
N TYR A 286 -37.84 5.40 17.21
CA TYR A 286 -37.51 6.77 17.64
C TYR A 286 -36.27 6.82 18.53
N ASN A 287 -36.00 5.77 19.29
CA ASN A 287 -34.72 5.64 20.01
C ASN A 287 -33.54 5.56 19.03
N ARG A 288 -33.72 4.86 17.90
CA ARG A 288 -32.73 4.81 16.82
C ARG A 288 -32.58 6.17 16.12
N LEU A 289 -33.68 6.90 15.91
CA LEU A 289 -33.62 8.26 15.37
C LEU A 289 -32.92 9.24 16.34
N ALA A 290 -33.18 9.15 17.64
CA ALA A 290 -32.50 9.96 18.66
C ALA A 290 -31.00 9.70 18.69
N ALA A 291 -30.60 8.42 18.68
CA ALA A 291 -29.19 8.05 18.59
C ALA A 291 -28.56 8.63 17.32
N TYR A 292 -29.24 8.50 16.17
CA TYR A 292 -28.77 9.06 14.90
C TYR A 292 -28.65 10.59 14.92
N ILE A 293 -29.58 11.31 15.58
CA ILE A 293 -29.50 12.77 15.78
C ILE A 293 -28.27 13.16 16.60
N GLY A 294 -27.98 12.43 17.69
CA GLY A 294 -26.85 12.70 18.57
C GLY A 294 -25.50 12.60 17.86
N GLU A 295 -25.39 11.81 16.79
CA GLU A 295 -24.16 11.70 16.00
C GLU A 295 -23.78 13.01 15.28
N PHE A 296 -24.73 13.92 15.06
CA PHE A 296 -24.45 15.22 14.43
C PHE A 296 -23.91 16.26 15.41
N GLU A 297 -24.01 16.02 16.72
CA GLU A 297 -23.57 16.97 17.75
C GLU A 297 -22.05 17.16 17.72
N VAL A 298 -21.28 16.06 17.67
CA VAL A 298 -19.81 16.14 17.60
C VAL A 298 -19.34 16.92 16.36
N PRO A 299 -19.84 16.63 15.13
CA PRO A 299 -19.57 17.46 13.96
C PRO A 299 -19.92 18.95 14.12
N ILE A 300 -21.08 19.26 14.70
CA ILE A 300 -21.55 20.64 14.85
C ILE A 300 -20.71 21.39 15.88
N ASP A 301 -20.54 20.81 17.06
CA ASP A 301 -19.97 21.50 18.22
C ASP A 301 -18.43 21.48 18.22
N THR A 302 -17.84 20.36 17.80
CA THR A 302 -16.37 20.20 17.81
C THR A 302 -15.74 20.74 16.54
N TYR A 303 -16.35 20.48 15.38
CA TYR A 303 -15.79 20.83 14.07
C TYR A 303 -16.49 22.03 13.41
N GLY A 304 -17.42 22.68 14.11
CA GLY A 304 -18.06 23.92 13.66
C GLY A 304 -18.96 23.77 12.44
N ARG A 305 -19.50 22.56 12.18
CA ARG A 305 -20.38 22.23 11.05
C ARG A 305 -21.79 22.79 11.22
N THR A 306 -21.88 24.10 11.38
CA THR A 306 -23.17 24.82 11.51
C THR A 306 -24.10 24.64 10.30
N ASP A 307 -23.56 24.23 9.15
CA ASP A 307 -24.30 23.83 7.96
C ASP A 307 -25.14 22.55 8.15
N LEU A 308 -24.82 21.71 9.13
CA LEU A 308 -25.60 20.51 9.48
C LEU A 308 -26.79 20.82 10.40
N ILE A 309 -26.81 21.99 11.06
CA ILE A 309 -27.87 22.38 12.01
C ILE A 309 -29.27 22.29 11.36
N PRO A 310 -29.54 22.83 10.16
CA PRO A 310 -30.87 22.74 9.57
C PRO A 310 -31.36 21.30 9.34
N TYR A 311 -30.43 20.39 9.02
CA TYR A 311 -30.75 18.98 8.79
C TYR A 311 -30.94 18.24 10.12
N ARG A 312 -30.05 18.46 11.11
CA ARG A 312 -30.23 17.97 12.49
C ARG A 312 -31.55 18.44 13.06
N ASP A 313 -31.88 19.73 12.93
CA ASP A 313 -33.14 20.31 13.43
C ASP A 313 -34.36 19.73 12.72
N GLN A 314 -34.25 19.35 11.44
CA GLN A 314 -35.30 18.63 10.73
C GLN A 314 -35.52 17.23 11.32
N LEU A 315 -34.45 16.50 11.62
CA LEU A 315 -34.51 15.19 12.28
C LEU A 315 -35.06 15.32 13.70
N GLN A 316 -34.60 16.31 14.46
CA GLN A 316 -35.09 16.64 15.80
C GLN A 316 -36.57 16.97 15.78
N THR A 317 -37.01 17.81 14.83
CA THR A 317 -38.44 18.11 14.64
C THR A 317 -39.23 16.85 14.30
N ALA A 318 -38.65 15.90 13.55
CA ALA A 318 -39.29 14.64 13.23
C ALA A 318 -39.41 13.71 14.44
N TYR A 319 -38.38 13.70 15.31
CA TYR A 319 -38.33 13.00 16.59
C TYR A 319 -39.34 13.59 17.59
N ASP A 320 -39.27 14.90 17.85
CA ASP A 320 -40.13 15.62 18.79
C ASP A 320 -41.62 15.46 18.45
N ASN A 321 -41.95 15.55 17.16
CA ASN A 321 -43.34 15.43 16.70
C ASN A 321 -43.76 13.99 16.39
N GLN A 322 -42.87 13.00 16.54
CA GLN A 322 -43.06 11.62 16.11
C GLN A 322 -43.76 11.48 14.74
N SER A 323 -43.29 12.27 13.77
CA SER A 323 -44.00 12.52 12.50
C SER A 323 -43.64 11.56 11.35
N TRP A 324 -42.71 10.64 11.57
CA TRP A 324 -42.16 9.70 10.58
C TRP A 324 -42.56 8.27 10.95
N ASP A 325 -42.83 7.43 9.94
CA ASP A 325 -43.02 6.00 10.17
C ASP A 325 -41.66 5.27 10.27
N GLU A 326 -41.70 4.04 10.78
CA GLU A 326 -40.51 3.20 10.94
C GLU A 326 -39.75 3.01 9.61
N ALA A 327 -40.46 2.80 8.49
CA ALA A 327 -39.85 2.62 7.18
C ALA A 327 -39.05 3.86 6.72
N ARG A 328 -39.55 5.07 7.02
CA ARG A 328 -38.84 6.31 6.73
C ARG A 328 -37.65 6.52 7.65
N ILE A 329 -37.79 6.22 8.94
CA ILE A 329 -36.67 6.28 9.89
C ILE A 329 -35.58 5.29 9.48
N ASP A 330 -35.96 4.06 9.16
CA ASP A 330 -35.04 3.03 8.66
C ASP A 330 -34.37 3.45 7.37
N ALA A 331 -35.09 4.05 6.41
CA ALA A 331 -34.49 4.56 5.17
C ALA A 331 -33.51 5.72 5.41
N GLU A 332 -33.82 6.62 6.36
CA GLU A 332 -32.94 7.75 6.70
C GLU A 332 -31.68 7.29 7.42
N ILE A 333 -31.82 6.36 8.37
CA ILE A 333 -30.71 5.74 9.08
C ILE A 333 -29.89 4.89 8.11
N ALA A 334 -30.51 4.08 7.26
CA ALA A 334 -29.84 3.27 6.25
C ALA A 334 -29.03 4.10 5.23
N ARG A 335 -29.48 5.32 4.91
CA ARG A 335 -28.69 6.26 4.08
C ARG A 335 -27.29 6.51 4.65
N ARG A 336 -27.15 6.41 5.98
CA ARG A 336 -25.89 6.43 6.71
C ARG A 336 -25.37 5.02 7.01
N ASP A 337 -26.18 4.06 7.43
CA ASP A 337 -25.72 2.74 7.91
C ASP A 337 -25.30 1.74 6.83
N ASP A 338 -25.55 2.00 5.54
CA ASP A 338 -25.16 1.11 4.43
C ASP A 338 -23.64 0.81 4.32
N LEU A 339 -22.80 1.40 5.17
CA LEU A 339 -21.34 1.27 5.14
C LEU A 339 -20.64 1.01 6.49
N PHE A 340 -21.36 0.79 7.60
CA PHE A 340 -20.71 0.44 8.88
C PHE A 340 -20.42 -1.06 8.96
N TYR A 341 -19.29 -1.47 8.36
CA TYR A 341 -18.82 -2.84 8.46
C TYR A 341 -18.05 -3.05 9.76
N SER A 342 -18.58 -3.90 10.65
CA SER A 342 -17.97 -4.27 11.93
C SER A 342 -17.32 -5.66 11.92
N VAL A 343 -17.15 -6.28 10.75
CA VAL A 343 -16.48 -7.58 10.66
C VAL A 343 -14.99 -7.36 10.48
N ALA A 344 -14.22 -7.56 11.55
CA ALA A 344 -12.79 -7.81 11.45
C ALA A 344 -12.59 -9.17 10.74
N LEU A 345 -12.24 -9.13 9.46
CA LEU A 345 -11.79 -10.34 8.76
C LEU A 345 -10.37 -10.68 9.21
N GLU A 346 -10.06 -11.98 9.24
CA GLU A 346 -8.72 -12.49 9.53
C GLU A 346 -7.66 -11.81 8.64
N THR A 347 -6.44 -11.74 9.18
CA THR A 347 -5.27 -11.20 8.51
C THR A 347 -5.05 -11.90 7.17
N VAL A 348 -5.28 -11.17 6.08
CA VAL A 348 -4.79 -11.55 4.74
C VAL A 348 -3.29 -11.79 4.87
N SER A 349 -2.79 -12.91 4.33
CA SER A 349 -1.37 -13.25 4.37
C SER A 349 -0.58 -12.22 3.54
N GLU A 350 -0.09 -11.18 4.20
CA GLU A 350 0.84 -10.23 3.62
C GLU A 350 2.26 -10.65 3.98
N LYS A 351 3.20 -10.49 3.02
CA LYS A 351 4.63 -10.52 3.35
C LYS A 351 4.89 -9.39 4.35
N LYS A 352 5.10 -9.76 5.62
CA LYS A 352 5.60 -8.84 6.64
C LYS A 352 7.10 -8.85 6.63
N TYR A 353 7.68 -7.75 7.07
CA TYR A 353 9.11 -7.53 7.14
C TYR A 353 9.50 -7.22 8.57
N ARG A 354 10.66 -7.71 9.01
CA ARG A 354 11.32 -7.18 10.21
C ARG A 354 12.57 -6.41 9.83
N VAL A 355 13.02 -5.54 10.73
CA VAL A 355 14.30 -4.84 10.58
C VAL A 355 15.44 -5.84 10.73
N ALA A 356 16.16 -6.10 9.64
CA ALA A 356 17.38 -6.88 9.64
C ALA A 356 18.57 -6.01 10.09
N ARG A 357 18.65 -4.77 9.58
CA ARG A 357 19.75 -3.85 9.88
C ARG A 357 19.34 -2.39 9.64
N ARG A 358 19.86 -1.46 10.45
CA ARG A 358 19.81 -0.01 10.18
C ARG A 358 21.21 0.48 9.80
N ILE A 359 21.30 1.28 8.73
CA ILE A 359 22.54 1.77 8.15
C ILE A 359 22.47 3.31 8.10
N PRO A 360 23.24 4.03 8.93
CA PRO A 360 23.27 5.49 8.86
C PRO A 360 23.89 5.95 7.54
N VAL A 361 23.29 6.98 6.94
CA VAL A 361 23.73 7.56 5.66
C VAL A 361 24.42 8.90 5.90
N ASP A 362 23.65 9.93 6.30
CA ASP A 362 24.13 11.31 6.46
C ASP A 362 23.11 12.17 7.24
N LEU A 363 23.52 13.37 7.68
CA LEU A 363 22.59 14.36 8.23
C LEU A 363 21.89 15.12 7.11
N VAL A 364 20.57 15.31 7.24
CA VAL A 364 19.73 15.88 6.17
C VAL A 364 18.93 17.11 6.59
N GLU A 365 18.44 17.85 5.60
CA GLU A 365 17.50 18.96 5.79
C GLU A 365 16.17 18.48 6.37
N SER A 366 15.83 18.97 7.57
CA SER A 366 14.62 18.58 8.30
C SER A 366 13.63 19.73 8.53
N SER A 367 13.93 20.94 8.09
CA SER A 367 13.16 22.16 8.40
C SER A 367 11.93 22.41 7.51
N PHE A 368 11.65 21.54 6.54
CA PHE A 368 10.44 21.52 5.73
C PHE A 368 10.28 20.16 5.02
N PRO A 369 9.07 19.81 4.52
CA PRO A 369 8.88 18.56 3.81
C PRO A 369 9.62 18.62 2.47
N VAL A 370 10.44 17.62 2.21
CA VAL A 370 11.14 17.45 0.93
C VAL A 370 11.33 15.96 0.65
N GLY A 371 11.06 15.55 -0.59
CA GLY A 371 11.18 14.17 -1.04
C GLY A 371 12.60 13.85 -1.51
N TYR A 372 13.09 12.68 -1.09
CA TYR A 372 14.34 12.06 -1.55
C TYR A 372 14.05 10.87 -2.46
N SER A 373 15.08 10.31 -3.10
CA SER A 373 14.91 9.18 -4.03
C SER A 373 16.10 8.21 -3.97
N GLN A 374 15.86 6.93 -4.25
CA GLN A 374 16.87 5.87 -4.26
C GLN A 374 16.68 4.91 -5.45
N ALA A 375 17.75 4.20 -5.85
CA ALA A 375 17.70 3.09 -6.79
C ALA A 375 18.87 2.12 -6.58
N ILE A 376 18.80 0.97 -7.26
CA ILE A 376 19.92 0.04 -7.41
C ILE A 376 20.54 0.22 -8.80
N ALA A 377 21.85 0.51 -8.84
CA ALA A 377 22.65 0.61 -10.06
C ALA A 377 23.68 -0.54 -10.08
N GLY A 378 23.34 -1.66 -10.71
CA GLY A 378 24.20 -2.85 -10.68
C GLY A 378 24.21 -3.46 -9.27
N ASP A 379 25.38 -3.46 -8.62
CA ASP A 379 25.55 -3.85 -7.21
C ASP A 379 25.62 -2.64 -6.26
N GLN A 380 25.36 -1.42 -6.74
CA GLN A 380 25.35 -0.21 -5.92
C GLN A 380 23.95 0.17 -5.47
N HIS A 381 23.76 0.43 -4.18
CA HIS A 381 22.59 1.14 -3.66
C HIS A 381 22.89 2.63 -3.66
N VAL A 382 22.10 3.41 -4.40
CA VAL A 382 22.31 4.84 -4.65
C VAL A 382 21.12 5.64 -4.14
N LEU A 383 21.39 6.72 -3.40
CA LEU A 383 20.41 7.64 -2.84
C LEU A 383 20.74 9.06 -3.31
N VAL A 384 19.72 9.90 -3.52
CA VAL A 384 19.86 11.34 -3.70
C VAL A 384 18.96 12.09 -2.72
N TYR A 385 19.53 13.07 -2.02
CA TYR A 385 18.88 13.82 -0.94
C TYR A 385 19.46 15.23 -0.81
N TYR A 386 18.97 16.02 0.15
CA TYR A 386 19.60 17.28 0.56
C TYR A 386 20.28 17.14 1.92
N ASP A 387 21.58 17.43 1.98
CA ASP A 387 22.36 17.39 3.22
C ASP A 387 21.94 18.50 4.21
N ASP A 388 22.51 18.48 5.42
CA ASP A 388 22.30 19.48 6.47
C ASP A 388 22.70 20.91 6.07
N ASN A 389 23.55 21.06 5.05
CA ASN A 389 23.96 22.32 4.45
C ASN A 389 23.05 22.76 3.28
N LYS A 390 22.00 21.97 3.00
CA LYS A 390 21.00 22.11 1.93
C LYS A 390 21.52 21.81 0.52
N ASN A 391 22.69 21.18 0.38
CA ASN A 391 23.21 20.80 -0.94
C ASN A 391 22.59 19.47 -1.39
N MET A 392 22.32 19.35 -2.68
CA MET A 392 21.93 18.08 -3.29
C MET A 392 23.12 17.12 -3.22
N THR A 393 22.94 15.97 -2.58
CA THR A 393 24.02 15.01 -2.32
C THR A 393 23.58 13.62 -2.75
N VAL A 394 24.51 12.88 -3.37
CA VAL A 394 24.36 11.47 -3.72
C VAL A 394 25.11 10.64 -2.70
N ALA A 395 24.45 9.67 -2.07
CA ALA A 395 25.11 8.63 -1.29
C ALA A 395 25.09 7.31 -2.05
N TYR A 396 26.16 6.54 -2.00
CA TYR A 396 26.21 5.21 -2.59
C TYR A 396 27.04 4.23 -1.77
N ARG A 397 26.69 2.94 -1.85
CA ARG A 397 27.43 1.81 -1.26
C ARG A 397 27.32 0.59 -2.16
N THR A 398 28.23 -0.36 -2.02
CA THR A 398 28.01 -1.71 -2.56
C THR A 398 27.00 -2.45 -1.69
N LEU A 399 26.10 -3.21 -2.29
CA LEU A 399 25.15 -4.04 -1.55
C LEU A 399 25.88 -4.98 -0.57
N GLY A 400 25.38 -5.04 0.67
CA GLY A 400 26.02 -5.76 1.78
C GLY A 400 27.00 -4.93 2.62
N GLU A 401 27.49 -3.79 2.13
CA GLU A 401 28.33 -2.87 2.92
C GLU A 401 27.50 -2.08 3.94
N ASN A 402 28.13 -1.69 5.05
CA ASN A 402 27.50 -1.00 6.18
C ASN A 402 27.72 0.53 6.17
N SER A 403 28.25 1.09 5.09
CA SER A 403 28.62 2.50 5.04
C SER A 403 28.47 3.06 3.65
N PHE A 404 28.00 4.31 3.58
CA PHE A 404 27.88 5.06 2.33
C PHE A 404 29.09 5.96 2.09
N SER A 405 29.44 6.11 0.81
CA SER A 405 30.27 7.22 0.30
C SER A 405 29.36 8.30 -0.27
N THR A 406 29.79 9.56 -0.24
CA THR A 406 28.96 10.70 -0.69
C THR A 406 29.63 11.54 -1.78
N VAL A 407 28.81 12.16 -2.64
CA VAL A 407 29.18 13.13 -3.67
C VAL A 407 28.19 14.30 -3.63
N THR A 408 28.69 15.51 -3.37
CA THR A 408 27.86 16.72 -3.41
C THR A 408 27.72 17.22 -4.84
N LEU A 409 26.49 17.45 -5.29
CA LEU A 409 26.16 18.04 -6.58
C LEU A 409 26.01 19.57 -6.45
N ASN A 410 26.25 20.28 -7.56
CA ASN A 410 26.16 21.73 -7.61
C ASN A 410 24.70 22.22 -7.68
N SER A 411 23.91 21.95 -6.65
CA SER A 411 22.54 22.42 -6.50
C SER A 411 22.21 22.55 -5.01
N ARG A 412 21.56 23.65 -4.61
CA ARG A 412 21.25 23.93 -3.21
C ARG A 412 19.79 24.32 -3.05
N ILE A 413 19.08 23.68 -2.13
CA ILE A 413 17.64 23.89 -1.95
C ILE A 413 17.32 25.16 -1.13
N GLY A 414 16.23 25.83 -1.54
CA GLY A 414 15.57 26.89 -0.78
C GLY A 414 14.58 26.33 0.25
N TRP A 415 13.62 27.14 0.69
CA TRP A 415 12.48 26.66 1.47
C TRP A 415 11.30 26.52 0.51
N ASP A 416 11.19 25.38 -0.15
CA ASP A 416 10.13 25.09 -1.12
C ASP A 416 9.93 23.57 -1.19
N SER A 417 8.75 23.08 -0.84
CA SER A 417 8.50 21.63 -0.75
C SER A 417 8.27 20.98 -2.12
N HIS A 418 8.09 21.78 -3.17
CA HIS A 418 8.01 21.29 -4.55
C HIS A 418 9.37 20.82 -5.09
N ASN A 419 10.47 21.19 -4.43
CA ASN A 419 11.84 21.03 -4.91
C ASN A 419 12.44 19.64 -4.57
N TYR A 420 11.63 18.58 -4.53
CA TYR A 420 12.09 17.20 -4.34
C TYR A 420 13.13 16.79 -5.39
N VAL A 421 13.79 15.66 -5.14
CA VAL A 421 14.75 15.04 -6.05
C VAL A 421 14.26 13.68 -6.54
N THR A 422 14.59 13.34 -7.77
CA THR A 422 14.27 12.06 -8.40
C THR A 422 15.51 11.51 -9.09
N LEU A 423 15.67 10.18 -9.07
CA LEU A 423 16.72 9.49 -9.82
C LEU A 423 16.18 8.25 -10.53
N ILE A 424 16.88 7.82 -11.58
CA ILE A 424 16.66 6.54 -12.25
C ILE A 424 17.97 6.01 -12.83
N VAL A 425 18.05 4.70 -13.04
CA VAL A 425 19.16 4.05 -13.76
C VAL A 425 18.67 3.65 -15.15
N ASP A 426 19.36 4.10 -16.20
CA ASP A 426 19.01 3.73 -17.57
C ASP A 426 19.45 2.29 -17.91
N ASN A 427 19.01 1.75 -19.05
CA ASN A 427 19.36 0.39 -19.46
C ASN A 427 20.85 0.20 -19.77
N GLU A 428 21.61 1.28 -19.98
CA GLU A 428 23.06 1.23 -20.13
C GLU A 428 23.79 1.34 -18.79
N GLY A 429 23.06 1.55 -17.69
CA GLY A 429 23.58 1.68 -16.33
C GLY A 429 23.88 3.11 -15.89
N TYR A 430 23.63 4.14 -16.72
CA TYR A 430 23.84 5.53 -16.28
C TYR A 430 22.80 5.93 -15.25
N ILE A 431 23.25 6.66 -14.23
CA ILE A 431 22.37 7.20 -13.19
C ILE A 431 21.98 8.62 -13.60
N HIS A 432 20.69 8.87 -13.75
CA HIS A 432 20.13 10.17 -14.09
C HIS A 432 19.50 10.79 -12.84
N ILE A 433 19.77 12.08 -12.59
CA ILE A 433 19.29 12.79 -11.40
C ILE A 433 18.72 14.14 -11.83
N SER A 434 17.55 14.49 -11.29
CA SER A 434 16.93 15.81 -11.47
C SER A 434 16.14 16.20 -10.22
N GLY A 435 15.98 17.50 -9.97
CA GLY A 435 15.28 17.99 -8.78
C GLY A 435 15.54 19.48 -8.53
N ASN A 436 15.08 19.99 -7.40
CA ASN A 436 15.23 21.40 -7.01
C ASN A 436 14.52 22.40 -7.95
N MET A 437 13.33 22.05 -8.47
CA MET A 437 12.68 22.83 -9.50
C MET A 437 11.22 23.18 -9.20
N HIS A 438 10.97 24.50 -9.09
CA HIS A 438 9.63 25.08 -9.06
C HIS A 438 9.61 26.38 -9.87
N ASN A 439 9.27 26.25 -11.16
CA ASN A 439 9.27 27.32 -12.16
C ASN A 439 10.65 28.00 -12.28
N VAL A 440 11.70 27.18 -12.45
CA VAL A 440 13.10 27.61 -12.63
C VAL A 440 13.74 26.83 -13.79
N PRO A 441 14.94 27.20 -14.25
CA PRO A 441 15.64 26.42 -15.27
C PRO A 441 15.92 24.97 -14.86
N LEU A 442 16.02 24.10 -15.86
CA LEU A 442 16.26 22.68 -15.70
C LEU A 442 17.55 22.42 -14.90
N VAL A 443 17.43 21.58 -13.87
CA VAL A 443 18.55 21.03 -13.10
C VAL A 443 18.64 19.55 -13.41
N TYR A 444 19.74 19.14 -14.04
CA TYR A 444 19.91 17.76 -14.52
C TYR A 444 21.37 17.32 -14.47
N PHE A 445 21.58 16.15 -13.86
CA PHE A 445 22.86 15.48 -13.74
C PHE A 445 22.79 14.06 -14.28
N ARG A 446 23.93 13.54 -14.74
CA ARG A 446 24.07 12.13 -15.12
C ARG A 446 25.42 11.60 -14.68
N SER A 447 25.50 10.34 -14.25
CA SER A 447 26.80 9.71 -13.99
C SER A 447 27.72 9.80 -15.21
N THR A 448 29.02 9.89 -14.97
CA THR A 448 30.03 9.88 -16.04
C THR A 448 30.19 8.50 -16.67
N ARG A 449 29.88 7.46 -15.89
CA ARG A 449 30.07 6.04 -16.22
C ARG A 449 28.83 5.22 -15.80
N PRO A 450 28.52 4.13 -16.54
CA PRO A 450 27.54 3.14 -16.10
C PRO A 450 27.85 2.55 -14.73
N TYR A 451 26.82 2.34 -13.92
CA TYR A 451 26.86 1.68 -12.61
C TYR A 451 27.86 2.30 -11.62
N ASP A 452 28.18 3.58 -11.79
CA ASP A 452 29.18 4.30 -11.00
C ASP A 452 28.61 5.63 -10.48
N ALA A 453 28.22 5.62 -9.22
CA ALA A 453 27.69 6.79 -8.50
C ALA A 453 28.78 7.72 -7.93
N SER A 454 30.06 7.50 -8.25
CA SER A 454 31.15 8.31 -7.69
C SER A 454 31.38 9.66 -8.38
N GLU A 455 30.82 9.88 -9.57
CA GLU A 455 31.10 11.06 -10.39
C GLU A 455 29.97 11.40 -11.37
N PHE A 456 29.53 12.67 -11.37
CA PHE A 456 28.42 13.16 -12.18
C PHE A 456 28.79 14.36 -13.07
N LEU A 457 28.22 14.38 -14.27
CA LEU A 457 28.19 15.53 -15.17
C LEU A 457 27.00 16.42 -14.80
N GLU A 458 27.25 17.73 -14.63
CA GLU A 458 26.22 18.75 -14.60
C GLU A 458 25.90 19.18 -16.05
N LEU A 459 24.69 18.87 -16.52
CA LEU A 459 24.28 19.11 -17.91
C LEU A 459 23.27 20.25 -18.02
N ASN A 460 22.30 20.34 -17.10
CA ASN A 460 21.26 21.39 -17.00
C ASN A 460 20.56 21.74 -18.32
N THR A 461 20.57 20.82 -19.28
CA THR A 461 19.94 20.95 -20.59
C THR A 461 19.69 19.55 -21.13
N MET A 462 18.52 19.35 -21.73
CA MET A 462 18.16 18.10 -22.41
C MET A 462 18.05 18.35 -23.91
N VAL A 463 17.03 19.11 -24.32
CA VAL A 463 16.74 19.51 -25.69
C VAL A 463 17.05 21.00 -25.91
N GLY A 464 17.10 21.81 -24.84
CA GLY A 464 17.44 23.23 -24.87
C GLY A 464 16.28 24.19 -25.18
N SER A 465 15.09 23.66 -25.45
CA SER A 465 13.84 24.44 -25.54
C SER A 465 12.91 24.03 -24.41
N LEU A 466 12.04 24.94 -23.95
CA LEU A 466 11.07 24.69 -22.88
C LEU A 466 11.71 24.17 -21.57
N GLU A 467 12.89 24.67 -21.21
CA GLU A 467 13.70 24.19 -20.07
C GLU A 467 14.05 25.31 -19.09
N ASP A 468 13.47 26.50 -19.23
CA ASP A 468 13.72 27.67 -18.39
C ASP A 468 12.67 27.87 -17.27
N ASN A 469 11.55 27.15 -17.32
CA ASN A 469 10.42 27.25 -16.38
C ASN A 469 9.88 25.86 -15.99
N VAL A 470 10.74 25.01 -15.42
CA VAL A 470 10.48 23.60 -15.12
C VAL A 470 9.95 23.42 -13.69
N THR A 471 8.99 22.50 -13.52
CA THR A 471 8.50 22.02 -12.22
C THR A 471 8.18 20.53 -12.31
N TYR A 472 8.34 19.79 -11.22
CA TYR A 472 8.00 18.35 -11.09
C TYR A 472 8.73 17.45 -12.10
N PRO A 473 10.06 17.37 -12.04
CA PRO A 473 10.81 16.42 -12.87
C PRO A 473 10.43 14.99 -12.53
N ASN A 474 10.21 14.17 -13.55
CA ASN A 474 9.89 12.76 -13.36
C ASN A 474 10.51 11.90 -14.47
N PHE A 475 11.11 10.79 -14.08
CA PHE A 475 11.61 9.77 -14.99
C PHE A 475 10.61 8.63 -15.12
N LEU A 476 10.42 8.16 -16.36
CA LEU A 476 9.51 7.06 -16.67
C LEU A 476 10.23 6.09 -17.62
N MET A 477 10.20 4.80 -17.31
CA MET A 477 10.60 3.76 -18.26
C MET A 477 9.39 3.27 -19.03
N THR A 478 9.51 3.19 -20.35
CA THR A 478 8.50 2.51 -21.17
C THR A 478 8.60 0.99 -21.01
N ASN A 479 7.55 0.27 -21.38
CA ASN A 479 7.55 -1.19 -21.49
C ASN A 479 8.58 -1.76 -22.49
N SER A 480 9.03 -0.95 -23.47
CA SER A 480 10.14 -1.24 -24.38
C SER A 480 11.52 -0.97 -23.77
N GLY A 481 11.58 -0.42 -22.55
CA GLY A 481 12.81 -0.07 -21.84
C GLY A 481 13.41 1.28 -22.27
N GLU A 482 12.64 2.13 -22.94
CA GLU A 482 13.10 3.47 -23.29
C GLU A 482 12.94 4.41 -22.10
N LEU A 483 13.97 5.23 -21.84
CA LEU A 483 13.92 6.19 -20.76
C LEU A 483 13.27 7.50 -21.25
N LEU A 484 12.15 7.85 -20.63
CA LEU A 484 11.48 9.13 -20.76
C LEU A 484 11.77 10.03 -19.56
N PHE A 485 11.75 11.34 -19.80
CA PHE A 485 11.74 12.36 -18.77
C PHE A 485 10.62 13.33 -19.06
N HIS A 486 9.74 13.54 -18.10
CA HIS A 486 8.69 14.52 -18.22
C HIS A 486 8.66 15.50 -17.07
N TYR A 487 8.09 16.67 -17.35
CA TYR A 487 7.98 17.76 -16.39
C TYR A 487 6.89 18.72 -16.82
N ARG A 488 6.39 19.50 -15.85
CA ARG A 488 5.52 20.63 -16.13
C ARG A 488 6.34 21.84 -16.55
N TYR A 489 6.06 22.36 -17.74
CA TYR A 489 6.56 23.65 -18.18
C TYR A 489 5.55 24.76 -17.88
N GLY A 490 5.99 25.81 -17.17
CA GLY A 490 5.15 26.96 -16.76
C GLY A 490 4.68 26.90 -15.30
N TRP A 491 3.72 27.76 -14.95
CA TRP A 491 3.27 27.98 -13.57
C TRP A 491 1.85 27.44 -13.28
N SER A 492 1.49 27.38 -12.00
CA SER A 492 0.12 27.02 -11.57
C SER A 492 -0.91 28.03 -12.08
N GLY A 493 -1.73 27.60 -13.02
CA GLY A 493 -2.74 28.37 -13.78
C GLY A 493 -2.51 28.33 -15.29
N ASN A 494 -1.28 28.02 -15.73
CA ASN A 494 -0.88 28.06 -17.14
C ASN A 494 0.40 27.24 -17.37
N GLY A 495 0.30 25.91 -17.27
CA GLY A 495 1.40 25.00 -17.51
C GLY A 495 0.93 23.71 -18.18
N TYR A 496 1.81 23.10 -18.97
CA TYR A 496 1.56 21.84 -19.69
C TYR A 496 2.73 20.88 -19.53
N GLU A 497 2.46 19.59 -19.67
CA GLU A 497 3.48 18.55 -19.57
C GLU A 497 4.31 18.47 -20.84
N VAL A 498 5.61 18.29 -20.65
CA VAL A 498 6.62 18.15 -21.69
C VAL A 498 7.29 16.81 -21.50
N TYR A 499 7.41 16.03 -22.57
CA TYR A 499 8.03 14.70 -22.55
C TYR A 499 9.25 14.67 -23.47
N ASN A 500 10.36 14.21 -22.91
CA ASN A 500 11.63 13.96 -23.59
C ASN A 500 11.91 12.46 -23.60
N ILE A 501 12.63 11.99 -24.62
CA ILE A 501 13.12 10.61 -24.74
C ILE A 501 14.65 10.62 -24.82
N TRP A 502 15.25 9.71 -24.06
CA TRP A 502 16.69 9.48 -24.00
C TRP A 502 17.13 8.59 -25.16
N ASN A 503 18.18 9.01 -25.87
CA ASN A 503 18.90 8.14 -26.79
C ASN A 503 20.21 7.70 -26.12
N PRO A 504 20.33 6.43 -25.71
CA PRO A 504 21.51 5.96 -24.99
C PRO A 504 22.75 5.91 -25.89
N THR A 505 22.59 5.63 -27.19
CA THR A 505 23.71 5.58 -28.15
C THR A 505 24.37 6.94 -28.37
N THR A 506 23.58 8.00 -28.55
CA THR A 506 24.11 9.36 -28.74
C THR A 506 24.32 10.09 -27.42
N GLN A 507 23.79 9.53 -26.33
CA GLN A 507 23.76 10.15 -25.02
C GLN A 507 23.12 11.54 -25.01
N THR A 508 22.02 11.68 -25.75
CA THR A 508 21.29 12.94 -25.88
C THR A 508 19.80 12.74 -25.68
N TRP A 509 19.13 13.79 -25.20
CA TRP A 509 17.68 13.85 -25.16
C TRP A 509 17.10 14.43 -26.44
N SER A 510 15.93 13.96 -26.82
CA SER A 510 15.10 14.56 -27.87
C SER A 510 13.66 14.68 -27.39
N ARG A 511 12.84 15.51 -28.06
CA ARG A 511 11.44 15.66 -27.67
C ARG A 511 10.66 14.40 -28.07
N PHE A 512 9.93 13.81 -27.13
CA PHE A 512 9.07 12.66 -27.40
C PHE A 512 7.71 13.10 -27.96
N LEU A 513 7.09 14.11 -27.33
CA LEU A 513 5.83 14.70 -27.80
C LEU A 513 6.07 16.12 -28.35
N ASP A 514 5.65 16.35 -29.58
CA ASP A 514 5.77 17.65 -30.28
C ASP A 514 4.74 18.69 -29.81
N GLU A 515 3.71 18.24 -29.09
CA GLU A 515 2.69 19.05 -28.45
C GLU A 515 2.42 18.59 -27.00
N ALA A 516 1.68 19.40 -26.24
CA ALA A 516 1.28 19.07 -24.88
C ALA A 516 0.37 17.83 -24.84
N LEU A 517 0.49 17.01 -23.79
CA LEU A 517 -0.41 15.87 -23.61
C LEU A 517 -1.81 16.32 -23.14
N ILE A 518 -1.85 17.24 -22.18
CA ILE A 518 -3.07 17.87 -21.65
C ILE A 518 -2.86 19.38 -21.64
N ASP A 519 -3.85 20.14 -22.10
CA ASP A 519 -3.82 21.60 -22.12
C ASP A 519 -5.03 22.20 -21.38
N GLY A 520 -4.74 23.00 -20.35
CA GLY A 520 -5.73 23.77 -19.60
C GLY A 520 -6.15 25.08 -20.27
N GLN A 521 -5.62 25.37 -21.46
CA GLN A 521 -5.94 26.51 -22.33
C GLN A 521 -5.78 27.88 -21.63
N GLY A 522 -4.83 27.96 -20.69
CA GLY A 522 -4.59 29.14 -19.86
C GLY A 522 -5.75 29.51 -18.91
N GLN A 523 -6.69 28.59 -18.67
CA GLN A 523 -7.86 28.80 -17.80
C GLN A 523 -7.84 27.92 -16.55
N ARG A 524 -7.05 26.83 -16.53
CA ARG A 524 -7.03 25.81 -15.48
C ARG A 524 -5.76 24.94 -15.57
N ASN A 525 -5.54 24.05 -14.60
CA ASN A 525 -4.51 23.00 -14.68
C ASN A 525 -5.10 21.62 -14.52
N ALA A 526 -4.43 20.62 -15.10
CA ALA A 526 -4.60 19.23 -14.76
C ALA A 526 -3.54 18.79 -13.75
N TYR A 527 -3.96 18.13 -12.67
CA TYR A 527 -3.09 17.49 -11.69
C TYR A 527 -3.13 15.98 -11.91
N MET A 528 -2.11 15.49 -12.60
CA MET A 528 -2.06 14.13 -13.16
C MET A 528 -1.43 13.11 -12.21
N LYS A 529 -1.80 11.86 -12.41
CA LYS A 529 -1.14 10.66 -11.89
C LYS A 529 -0.96 9.69 -13.07
N GLY A 530 0.20 9.05 -13.13
CA GLY A 530 0.64 8.25 -14.27
C GLY A 530 1.34 9.11 -15.34
N PRO A 531 1.57 8.56 -16.54
CA PRO A 531 1.05 7.28 -17.03
C PRO A 531 1.68 6.05 -16.36
N TYR A 532 0.88 5.09 -15.88
CA TYR A 532 1.36 3.82 -15.32
C TYR A 532 1.07 2.67 -16.27
N TYR A 533 2.09 1.88 -16.63
CA TYR A 533 1.90 0.70 -17.47
C TYR A 533 1.44 -0.49 -16.62
N GLU A 534 0.30 -1.07 -16.98
CA GLU A 534 -0.32 -2.13 -16.20
C GLU A 534 -0.44 -3.45 -16.99
N ALA A 535 -0.82 -4.52 -16.29
CA ALA A 535 -0.88 -5.88 -16.84
C ALA A 535 -1.91 -6.07 -17.99
N ASP A 536 -2.85 -5.14 -18.17
CA ASP A 536 -3.79 -5.11 -19.29
C ASP A 536 -3.14 -4.62 -20.61
N GLY A 537 -1.88 -4.22 -20.54
CA GLY A 537 -1.08 -3.74 -21.67
C GLY A 537 -1.35 -2.28 -22.05
N TYR A 538 -1.91 -1.49 -21.14
CA TYR A 538 -2.11 -0.05 -21.30
C TYR A 538 -1.30 0.77 -20.29
N TYR A 539 -0.94 1.97 -20.71
CA TYR A 539 -0.60 3.08 -19.84
C TYR A 539 -1.89 3.77 -19.40
N HIS A 540 -2.09 3.91 -18.10
CA HIS A 540 -3.25 4.57 -17.48
C HIS A 540 -2.87 5.97 -16.99
N LEU A 541 -3.61 6.97 -17.44
CA LEU A 541 -3.46 8.36 -17.01
C LEU A 541 -4.78 8.87 -16.43
N TYR A 542 -4.72 9.46 -15.25
CA TYR A 542 -5.88 10.06 -14.60
C TYR A 542 -5.51 11.37 -13.92
N TRP A 543 -6.45 12.31 -13.85
CA TRP A 543 -6.18 13.65 -13.36
C TRP A 543 -7.41 14.35 -12.80
N VAL A 544 -7.18 15.40 -12.02
CA VAL A 544 -8.21 16.34 -11.56
C VAL A 544 -7.94 17.70 -12.19
N TRP A 545 -8.98 18.39 -12.64
CA TRP A 545 -8.89 19.78 -13.10
C TRP A 545 -8.95 20.74 -11.92
N ARG A 546 -8.20 21.85 -11.99
CA ARG A 546 -8.27 22.95 -11.02
C ARG A 546 -8.40 24.29 -11.72
N GLY A 547 -9.46 25.03 -11.44
CA GLY A 547 -9.75 26.30 -12.12
C GLY A 547 -8.85 27.48 -11.72
N THR A 548 -8.33 27.51 -10.50
CA THR A 548 -7.46 28.58 -9.99
C THR A 548 -6.34 28.00 -9.14
N PRO A 549 -5.37 28.80 -8.62
CA PRO A 549 -4.39 28.28 -7.66
C PRO A 549 -5.00 27.66 -6.39
N ASP A 550 -6.22 28.08 -6.01
CA ASP A 550 -6.95 27.57 -4.84
C ASP A 550 -7.43 26.13 -5.05
N ALA A 551 -6.99 25.22 -4.18
CA ALA A 551 -7.40 23.81 -4.20
C ALA A 551 -8.92 23.58 -4.07
N ALA A 552 -9.66 24.52 -3.46
CA ALA A 552 -11.12 24.45 -3.40
C ALA A 552 -11.80 24.51 -4.80
N THR A 553 -11.05 24.88 -5.83
CA THR A 553 -11.48 24.92 -7.24
C THR A 553 -11.15 23.65 -8.02
N ASN A 554 -10.80 22.56 -7.35
CA ASN A 554 -10.68 21.24 -7.97
C ASN A 554 -12.06 20.71 -8.43
N HIS A 555 -12.10 20.07 -9.59
CA HIS A 555 -13.32 19.51 -10.20
C HIS A 555 -12.97 18.45 -11.27
N ASP A 556 -13.98 17.68 -11.71
CA ASP A 556 -13.92 16.74 -12.84
C ASP A 556 -12.73 15.77 -12.80
N PHE A 557 -12.89 14.65 -12.10
CA PHE A 557 -11.96 13.54 -12.16
C PHE A 557 -12.01 12.91 -13.56
N SER A 558 -10.85 12.76 -14.19
CA SER A 558 -10.73 12.44 -15.61
C SER A 558 -9.75 11.30 -15.85
N TYR A 559 -9.92 10.56 -16.95
CA TYR A 559 -9.13 9.39 -17.29
C TYR A 559 -8.96 9.20 -18.81
N ALA A 560 -7.77 8.74 -19.19
CA ALA A 560 -7.45 8.24 -20.53
C ALA A 560 -6.44 7.10 -20.44
N ARG A 561 -6.33 6.30 -21.51
CA ARG A 561 -5.31 5.25 -21.62
C ARG A 561 -4.63 5.24 -22.98
N SER A 562 -3.45 4.64 -23.06
CA SER A 562 -2.68 4.52 -24.29
C SER A 562 -1.86 3.23 -24.32
N ARG A 563 -1.57 2.66 -25.48
CA ARG A 563 -0.64 1.52 -25.59
C ARG A 563 0.80 1.93 -25.85
N ASP A 564 1.01 3.14 -26.33
CA ASP A 564 2.28 3.62 -26.89
C ASP A 564 2.67 5.03 -26.41
N LEU A 565 1.91 5.61 -25.47
CA LEU A 565 2.03 7.00 -24.97
C LEU A 565 1.79 8.09 -26.04
N ILE A 566 1.52 7.69 -27.28
CA ILE A 566 1.32 8.57 -28.43
C ILE A 566 -0.17 8.68 -28.76
N ASN A 567 -0.82 7.54 -28.96
CA ASN A 567 -2.23 7.43 -29.31
C ASN A 567 -3.05 7.16 -28.06
N TRP A 568 -3.94 8.09 -27.72
CA TRP A 568 -4.75 8.03 -26.51
C TRP A 568 -6.21 7.71 -26.82
N GLU A 569 -6.84 7.00 -25.92
CA GLU A 569 -8.26 6.64 -25.99
C GLU A 569 -8.96 6.84 -24.65
N THR A 570 -10.28 7.05 -24.70
CA THR A 570 -11.15 7.01 -23.53
C THR A 570 -11.14 5.60 -22.91
N ALA A 571 -11.71 5.45 -21.70
CA ALA A 571 -11.87 4.14 -21.09
C ALA A 571 -12.67 3.14 -21.96
N SER A 572 -13.61 3.65 -22.78
CA SER A 572 -14.42 2.87 -23.73
C SER A 572 -13.72 2.60 -25.07
N GLY A 573 -12.46 3.02 -25.25
CA GLY A 573 -11.69 2.79 -26.48
C GLY A 573 -11.98 3.78 -27.61
N THR A 574 -12.60 4.93 -27.31
CA THR A 574 -12.79 5.99 -28.32
C THR A 574 -11.49 6.78 -28.46
N PRO A 575 -10.93 6.94 -29.66
CA PRO A 575 -9.72 7.74 -29.85
C PRO A 575 -9.89 9.20 -29.38
N VAL A 576 -8.85 9.74 -28.75
CA VAL A 576 -8.81 11.10 -28.20
C VAL A 576 -7.68 11.87 -28.86
N ALA A 577 -7.97 13.11 -29.29
CA ALA A 577 -6.96 13.97 -29.90
C ALA A 577 -6.06 14.60 -28.82
N ARG A 578 -4.80 14.87 -29.18
CA ARG A 578 -3.90 15.67 -28.35
C ARG A 578 -3.87 17.13 -28.86
N PRO A 579 -3.64 18.11 -27.96
CA PRO A 579 -3.70 17.97 -26.51
C PRO A 579 -5.11 17.63 -26.03
N MET A 580 -5.22 16.80 -24.98
CA MET A 580 -6.50 16.56 -24.31
C MET A 580 -6.93 17.83 -23.57
N VAL A 581 -8.17 18.27 -23.80
CA VAL A 581 -8.70 19.52 -23.24
C VAL A 581 -9.93 19.27 -22.36
N PHE A 582 -10.21 20.23 -21.48
CA PHE A 582 -11.42 20.21 -20.67
C PHE A 582 -12.70 20.32 -21.54
N GLY A 583 -13.77 19.63 -21.13
CA GLY A 583 -15.08 19.64 -21.79
C GLY A 583 -15.33 18.43 -22.70
N GLU A 584 -14.35 17.53 -22.84
CA GLU A 584 -14.53 16.25 -23.51
C GLU A 584 -15.17 15.22 -22.58
N ASN A 585 -16.50 15.07 -22.64
CA ASN A 585 -17.26 14.19 -21.74
C ASN A 585 -16.77 12.73 -21.72
N GLY A 586 -16.15 12.23 -22.80
CA GLY A 586 -15.60 10.87 -22.86
C GLY A 586 -14.40 10.63 -21.92
N LEU A 587 -13.78 11.70 -21.43
CA LEU A 587 -12.66 11.65 -20.48
C LEU A 587 -13.11 11.74 -19.03
N LYS A 588 -14.37 12.12 -18.75
CA LYS A 588 -14.87 12.33 -17.39
C LYS A 588 -15.18 11.00 -16.70
N VAL A 589 -14.80 10.87 -15.43
CA VAL A 589 -14.96 9.67 -14.59
C VAL A 589 -16.13 9.81 -13.62
N ASP A 590 -16.29 10.98 -13.02
CA ASP A 590 -17.29 11.23 -11.99
C ASP A 590 -18.40 12.19 -12.47
N ASP A 591 -19.46 12.38 -11.69
CA ASP A 591 -20.58 13.27 -12.01
C ASP A 591 -20.55 14.61 -11.25
N SER A 592 -19.42 15.00 -10.63
CA SER A 592 -19.35 16.26 -9.88
C SER A 592 -19.65 17.48 -10.75
N ALA A 593 -20.25 18.49 -10.10
CA ALA A 593 -20.48 19.79 -10.71
C ALA A 593 -19.14 20.47 -11.05
N THR A 594 -19.08 21.19 -12.17
CA THR A 594 -17.87 21.91 -12.63
C THR A 594 -17.63 23.22 -11.84
N THR A 595 -17.92 23.24 -10.54
CA THR A 595 -17.91 24.42 -9.66
C THR A 595 -16.98 24.21 -8.47
N SER A 596 -16.54 25.29 -7.80
CA SER A 596 -15.76 25.17 -6.56
C SER A 596 -16.54 24.43 -5.47
N GLY A 597 -15.83 23.69 -4.61
CA GLY A 597 -16.41 23.06 -3.43
C GLY A 597 -17.09 21.71 -3.69
N THR A 598 -16.63 20.94 -4.68
CA THR A 598 -17.06 19.54 -4.94
C THR A 598 -16.53 18.54 -3.92
N GLY A 599 -15.48 18.91 -3.17
CA GLY A 599 -14.74 18.01 -2.30
C GLY A 599 -13.72 17.15 -3.02
N ILE A 600 -13.58 17.29 -4.34
CA ILE A 600 -12.55 16.59 -5.12
C ILE A 600 -11.18 17.16 -4.80
N LEU A 601 -10.19 16.27 -4.60
CA LEU A 601 -8.84 16.66 -4.25
C LEU A 601 -7.81 15.98 -5.16
N ASN A 602 -6.83 16.75 -5.62
CA ASN A 602 -5.65 16.21 -6.28
C ASN A 602 -4.67 15.67 -5.23
N GLY A 603 -3.90 14.65 -5.57
CA GLY A 603 -2.92 14.03 -4.67
C GLY A 603 -3.47 12.88 -3.82
N VAL A 604 -4.80 12.68 -3.81
CA VAL A 604 -5.48 11.55 -3.13
C VAL A 604 -6.07 10.54 -4.12
N GLN A 605 -5.60 10.52 -5.37
CA GLN A 605 -6.11 9.62 -6.41
C GLN A 605 -5.33 8.30 -6.42
N ALA A 606 -6.02 7.17 -6.57
CA ALA A 606 -5.41 5.83 -6.67
C ALA A 606 -6.04 5.00 -7.80
N HIS A 607 -5.39 3.90 -8.18
CA HIS A 607 -5.94 2.94 -9.14
C HIS A 607 -5.48 1.50 -8.83
N VAL A 608 -6.21 0.51 -9.35
CA VAL A 608 -5.81 -0.90 -9.38
C VAL A 608 -6.45 -1.58 -10.59
N LEU A 609 -5.80 -2.62 -11.11
CA LEU A 609 -6.46 -3.60 -11.99
C LEU A 609 -7.09 -4.71 -11.16
N ASP A 610 -8.38 -4.95 -11.36
CA ASP A 610 -9.10 -6.05 -10.74
C ASP A 610 -8.64 -7.43 -11.29
N SER A 611 -9.19 -8.54 -10.78
CA SER A 611 -8.85 -9.91 -11.20
C SER A 611 -9.18 -10.19 -12.67
N GLN A 612 -10.02 -9.36 -13.29
CA GLN A 612 -10.39 -9.41 -14.71
C GLN A 612 -9.62 -8.41 -15.56
N ASN A 613 -8.58 -7.76 -15.01
CA ASN A 613 -7.80 -6.70 -15.65
C ASN A 613 -8.65 -5.48 -16.06
N ARG A 614 -9.73 -5.18 -15.32
CA ARG A 614 -10.50 -3.94 -15.49
C ARG A 614 -9.93 -2.89 -14.54
N ILE A 615 -9.82 -1.65 -15.04
CA ILE A 615 -9.36 -0.52 -14.24
C ILE A 615 -10.41 -0.12 -13.21
N VAL A 616 -9.98 -0.01 -11.95
CA VAL A 616 -10.72 0.61 -10.85
C VAL A 616 -9.95 1.84 -10.40
N LEU A 617 -10.61 3.00 -10.40
CA LEU A 617 -10.02 4.27 -9.95
C LEU A 617 -10.62 4.67 -8.62
N ALA A 618 -9.89 5.43 -7.81
CA ALA A 618 -10.36 5.98 -6.56
C ALA A 618 -10.06 7.48 -6.46
N ASN A 619 -11.00 8.22 -5.87
CA ASN A 619 -10.80 9.61 -5.48
C ASN A 619 -11.74 9.97 -4.30
N MET A 620 -11.59 11.17 -3.76
CA MET A 620 -12.47 11.71 -2.72
C MET A 620 -13.42 12.76 -3.31
N LYS A 621 -14.63 12.90 -2.77
CA LYS A 621 -15.52 14.05 -3.00
C LYS A 621 -16.47 14.27 -1.82
N TYR A 622 -17.24 15.35 -1.84
CA TYR A 622 -18.30 15.55 -0.86
C TYR A 622 -19.53 14.71 -1.20
N ASP A 623 -20.14 14.11 -0.17
CA ASP A 623 -21.48 13.55 -0.25
C ASP A 623 -22.57 14.65 -0.21
N ASP A 624 -23.83 14.25 -0.25
CA ASP A 624 -24.99 15.18 -0.23
C ASP A 624 -25.08 16.02 1.06
N LEU A 625 -24.42 15.60 2.13
CA LEU A 625 -24.33 16.31 3.42
C LEU A 625 -23.06 17.17 3.51
N GLY A 626 -22.24 17.21 2.45
CA GLY A 626 -21.00 17.96 2.43
C GLY A 626 -19.85 17.27 3.17
N ASN A 627 -19.95 16.00 3.53
CA ASN A 627 -18.86 15.27 4.18
C ASN A 627 -17.90 14.68 3.14
N SER A 628 -16.61 14.67 3.45
CA SER A 628 -15.57 14.09 2.61
C SER A 628 -15.67 12.56 2.62
N GLN A 629 -15.88 11.95 1.45
CA GLN A 629 -15.93 10.50 1.29
C GLN A 629 -15.04 10.02 0.15
N PHE A 630 -14.55 8.78 0.27
CA PHE A 630 -13.90 8.05 -0.82
C PHE A 630 -14.92 7.39 -1.74
N TYR A 631 -14.60 7.39 -3.02
CA TYR A 631 -15.38 6.79 -4.08
C TYR A 631 -14.49 5.95 -5.00
N LEU A 632 -15.00 4.80 -5.41
CA LEU A 632 -14.45 3.96 -6.45
C LEU A 632 -15.22 4.11 -7.75
N TYR A 633 -14.49 3.94 -8.85
CA TYR A 633 -14.98 4.10 -10.20
C TYR A 633 -14.54 2.94 -11.07
N ARG A 634 -15.48 2.30 -11.77
CA ARG A 634 -15.18 1.24 -12.77
C ARG A 634 -16.07 1.39 -13.98
N LEU A 635 -15.50 1.22 -15.17
CA LEU A 635 -16.29 1.32 -16.40
C LEU A 635 -17.21 0.08 -16.56
N ARG A 636 -18.50 0.32 -16.81
CA ARG A 636 -19.46 -0.72 -17.17
C ARG A 636 -19.41 -1.03 -18.67
N GLU A 637 -19.91 -2.21 -19.05
CA GLU A 637 -19.95 -2.66 -20.45
C GLU A 637 -20.73 -1.71 -21.39
N ASN A 638 -21.69 -0.95 -20.85
CA ASN A 638 -22.46 0.04 -21.59
C ASN A 638 -21.69 1.37 -21.82
N GLY A 639 -20.44 1.47 -21.36
CA GLY A 639 -19.59 2.65 -21.51
C GLY A 639 -19.80 3.75 -20.49
N THR A 640 -20.58 3.53 -19.43
CA THR A 640 -20.76 4.48 -18.31
C THR A 640 -19.92 4.07 -17.11
N TRP A 641 -19.42 5.04 -16.34
CA TRP A 641 -18.75 4.76 -15.07
C TRP A 641 -19.77 4.33 -14.00
N GLU A 642 -19.49 3.21 -13.35
CA GLU A 642 -20.04 2.88 -12.05
C GLU A 642 -19.30 3.68 -10.99
N GLU A 643 -20.04 4.32 -10.10
CA GLU A 643 -19.49 5.04 -8.94
C GLU A 643 -20.02 4.39 -7.66
N LYS A 644 -19.12 4.11 -6.71
CA LYS A 644 -19.45 3.55 -5.40
C LYS A 644 -18.76 4.31 -4.28
N ARG A 645 -19.53 4.77 -3.29
CA ARG A 645 -19.01 5.35 -2.05
C ARG A 645 -18.42 4.22 -1.21
N VAL A 646 -17.21 4.41 -0.66
CA VAL A 646 -16.52 3.39 0.16
C VAL A 646 -16.42 3.77 1.63
N SER A 647 -16.42 5.06 1.95
CA SER A 647 -16.35 5.54 3.33
C SER A 647 -17.68 6.14 3.79
N ASN A 648 -17.81 6.34 5.09
CA ASN A 648 -19.00 6.94 5.70
C ASN A 648 -18.65 7.83 6.90
N TRP A 649 -17.78 8.80 6.66
CA TRP A 649 -17.28 9.70 7.69
C TRP A 649 -18.20 10.90 7.89
N LEU A 650 -18.48 11.28 9.14
CA LEU A 650 -19.16 12.54 9.48
C LEU A 650 -18.13 13.67 9.61
N TYR A 651 -17.25 13.77 8.61
CA TYR A 651 -16.15 14.71 8.60
C TYR A 651 -16.10 15.49 7.29
N ARG A 652 -15.83 16.79 7.38
CA ARG A 652 -15.61 17.63 6.20
C ARG A 652 -14.22 18.20 6.23
N TYR A 653 -13.39 17.70 5.33
CA TYR A 653 -12.08 18.28 5.09
C TYR A 653 -12.23 19.56 4.27
N ASN A 654 -12.19 20.71 4.95
CA ASN A 654 -12.25 22.02 4.31
C ASN A 654 -10.86 22.44 3.80
N PHE A 655 -10.47 21.95 2.62
CA PHE A 655 -9.24 22.35 1.97
C PHE A 655 -9.40 23.61 1.11
N GLY A 656 -8.34 24.42 1.05
CA GLY A 656 -8.26 25.64 0.24
C GLY A 656 -6.90 26.32 0.34
N GLY A 657 -6.67 27.29 -0.54
CA GLY A 657 -5.39 28.00 -0.67
C GLY A 657 -4.48 27.45 -1.77
N GLY A 658 -3.37 28.16 -2.01
CA GLY A 658 -2.32 27.76 -2.96
C GLY A 658 -1.02 27.38 -2.25
N GLY A 659 -0.11 26.72 -2.98
CA GLY A 659 1.10 26.10 -2.41
C GLY A 659 0.82 24.68 -1.86
N SER A 660 1.73 24.17 -1.03
CA SER A 660 1.56 22.84 -0.43
C SER A 660 0.44 22.76 0.60
N LEU A 661 -0.50 21.84 0.33
CA LEU A 661 -1.66 21.57 1.18
C LEU A 661 -1.29 20.70 2.39
N LEU A 662 -1.99 20.89 3.50
CA LEU A 662 -1.97 19.97 4.64
C LEU A 662 -3.08 18.94 4.43
N PHE A 663 -2.73 17.69 4.10
CA PHE A 663 -3.70 16.62 3.89
C PHE A 663 -4.21 16.09 5.24
N GLU A 664 -5.53 16.15 5.45
CA GLU A 664 -6.21 15.55 6.62
C GLU A 664 -6.76 14.15 6.31
N ILE A 665 -6.91 13.84 5.03
CA ILE A 665 -7.36 12.55 4.51
C ILE A 665 -6.45 12.17 3.35
N THR A 666 -5.90 10.96 3.37
CA THR A 666 -5.07 10.41 2.29
C THR A 666 -5.44 8.97 1.97
N MET A 667 -5.36 8.59 0.69
CA MET A 667 -5.35 7.20 0.28
C MET A 667 -3.90 6.70 0.31
N ARG A 668 -3.63 5.66 1.10
CA ARG A 668 -2.30 5.02 1.19
C ARG A 668 -2.08 4.03 0.06
N GLY A 669 -3.15 3.37 -0.42
CA GLY A 669 -3.08 2.47 -1.56
C GLY A 669 -4.42 1.82 -1.88
N LEU A 670 -4.59 1.39 -3.13
CA LEU A 670 -5.67 0.54 -3.58
C LEU A 670 -5.05 -0.72 -4.19
N ARG A 671 -5.32 -1.89 -3.63
CA ARG A 671 -4.68 -3.16 -4.04
C ARG A 671 -5.66 -4.32 -4.11
N LYS A 672 -5.29 -5.37 -4.85
CA LYS A 672 -5.96 -6.67 -4.77
C LYS A 672 -5.53 -7.38 -3.49
N LEU A 673 -6.47 -7.97 -2.77
CA LEU A 673 -6.20 -8.80 -1.60
C LEU A 673 -6.26 -10.31 -1.90
N GLY A 674 -6.85 -10.68 -3.05
CA GLY A 674 -7.13 -12.08 -3.40
C GLY A 674 -8.60 -12.44 -3.13
N ASN A 675 -9.02 -13.65 -3.50
CA ASN A 675 -10.39 -14.15 -3.28
C ASN A 675 -11.55 -13.28 -3.80
N GLY A 676 -11.29 -12.37 -4.75
CA GLY A 676 -12.29 -11.43 -5.26
C GLY A 676 -12.48 -10.21 -4.36
N GLU A 677 -11.45 -9.80 -3.60
CA GLU A 677 -11.48 -8.63 -2.73
C GLU A 677 -10.41 -7.60 -3.11
N LEU A 678 -10.75 -6.31 -2.91
CA LEU A 678 -9.86 -5.16 -3.00
C LEU A 678 -9.68 -4.53 -1.62
N GLY A 679 -8.50 -3.98 -1.36
CA GLY A 679 -8.18 -3.22 -0.15
C GLY A 679 -7.88 -1.77 -0.48
N LEU A 680 -8.62 -0.83 0.12
CA LEU A 680 -8.36 0.61 0.05
C LEU A 680 -7.88 1.12 1.42
N SER A 681 -6.56 1.26 1.57
CA SER A 681 -5.94 1.76 2.80
C SER A 681 -5.92 3.30 2.86
N TYR A 682 -6.05 3.85 4.06
CA TYR A 682 -6.23 5.27 4.27
C TYR A 682 -5.59 5.78 5.57
N SER A 683 -5.38 7.09 5.63
CA SER A 683 -5.12 7.84 6.86
C SER A 683 -6.11 8.99 6.97
N HIS A 684 -6.68 9.18 8.15
CA HIS A 684 -7.71 10.18 8.43
C HIS A 684 -7.47 10.89 9.77
N SER A 685 -7.53 12.22 9.79
CA SER A 685 -7.29 13.04 10.98
C SER A 685 -8.19 12.71 12.19
N GLN A 686 -9.49 12.49 11.96
CA GLN A 686 -10.46 12.07 12.98
C GLN A 686 -10.54 10.55 13.22
N TYR A 687 -10.57 9.75 12.14
CA TYR A 687 -10.86 8.31 12.24
C TYR A 687 -9.61 7.42 12.29
N GLY A 688 -8.41 8.02 12.32
CA GLY A 688 -7.14 7.29 12.31
C GLY A 688 -6.84 6.60 10.98
N ASP A 689 -5.95 5.62 11.04
CA ASP A 689 -5.53 4.83 9.87
C ASP A 689 -6.35 3.54 9.78
N GLY A 690 -6.76 3.18 8.57
CA GLY A 690 -7.61 2.02 8.33
C GLY A 690 -7.52 1.49 6.92
N GLU A 691 -8.22 0.39 6.67
CA GLU A 691 -8.38 -0.19 5.35
C GLU A 691 -9.81 -0.69 5.14
N PHE A 692 -10.45 -0.24 4.07
CA PHE A 692 -11.70 -0.80 3.60
C PHE A 692 -11.44 -2.04 2.76
N ILE A 693 -12.12 -3.13 3.08
CA ILE A 693 -12.19 -4.35 2.27
C ILE A 693 -13.42 -4.23 1.40
N ILE A 694 -13.24 -4.42 0.10
CA ILE A 694 -14.25 -4.18 -0.94
C ILE A 694 -14.42 -5.46 -1.74
N ASP A 695 -15.67 -5.87 -1.93
CA ASP A 695 -16.01 -6.94 -2.87
C ASP A 695 -15.69 -6.46 -4.29
N GLU A 696 -14.78 -7.16 -4.97
CA GLU A 696 -14.28 -6.75 -6.27
C GLU A 696 -15.38 -6.77 -7.34
N GLU A 697 -16.34 -7.69 -7.26
CA GLU A 697 -17.40 -7.81 -8.25
C GLU A 697 -18.38 -6.63 -8.20
N THR A 698 -18.79 -6.22 -7.00
CA THR A 698 -19.82 -5.20 -6.78
C THR A 698 -19.27 -3.81 -6.47
N LEU A 699 -17.99 -3.71 -6.09
CA LEU A 699 -17.34 -2.54 -5.50
C LEU A 699 -17.99 -2.04 -4.20
N GLU A 700 -18.85 -2.87 -3.59
CA GLU A 700 -19.37 -2.57 -2.26
C GLU A 700 -18.29 -2.87 -1.23
N PRO A 701 -18.04 -1.98 -0.27
CA PRO A 701 -17.28 -2.35 0.90
C PRO A 701 -18.00 -3.50 1.65
N ILE A 702 -17.24 -4.33 2.34
CA ILE A 702 -17.74 -5.50 3.08
C ILE A 702 -17.13 -5.61 4.48
N ALA A 703 -15.98 -4.99 4.72
CA ALA A 703 -15.31 -4.92 6.01
C ALA A 703 -14.44 -3.67 6.13
N THR A 704 -14.11 -3.27 7.36
CA THR A 704 -13.04 -2.32 7.64
C THR A 704 -12.11 -2.96 8.66
N ARG A 705 -10.80 -2.80 8.49
CA ARG A 705 -9.79 -3.25 9.47
C ARG A 705 -8.79 -2.14 9.77
N ALA A 706 -8.06 -2.28 10.88
CA ALA A 706 -6.92 -1.42 11.16
C ALA A 706 -5.90 -1.54 10.01
N PHE A 707 -5.31 -0.42 9.61
CA PHE A 707 -4.21 -0.46 8.66
C PHE A 707 -3.02 -1.18 9.30
N GLN A 708 -2.31 -1.98 8.52
CA GLN A 708 -1.16 -2.75 8.99
C GLN A 708 0.01 -2.47 8.06
N PHE A 709 1.09 -1.89 8.59
CA PHE A 709 2.31 -1.69 7.82
C PHE A 709 2.92 -3.04 7.42
N SER A 710 3.55 -3.11 6.26
CA SER A 710 4.33 -4.29 5.85
C SER A 710 5.61 -4.42 6.67
N TYR A 711 6.11 -3.33 7.25
CA TYR A 711 7.27 -3.23 8.13
C TYR A 711 6.86 -2.82 9.56
N PRO A 712 7.76 -2.90 10.56
CA PRO A 712 7.40 -2.60 11.95
C PRO A 712 6.87 -1.16 12.13
N GLU A 713 5.77 -1.01 12.87
CA GLU A 713 5.03 0.26 12.98
C GLU A 713 5.86 1.37 13.63
N GLU A 714 6.80 1.00 14.52
CA GLU A 714 7.69 1.92 15.22
C GLU A 714 8.61 2.69 14.26
N LEU A 715 8.75 2.24 13.01
CA LEU A 715 9.48 2.99 11.97
C LEU A 715 8.76 4.25 11.52
N ASN A 716 7.45 4.38 11.77
CA ASN A 716 6.69 5.59 11.45
C ASN A 716 6.67 6.60 12.61
N GLU A 717 7.22 6.23 13.77
CA GLU A 717 7.27 7.12 14.93
C GLU A 717 8.35 8.19 14.75
N VAL A 718 8.02 9.41 15.18
CA VAL A 718 8.95 10.54 15.17
C VAL A 718 9.93 10.38 16.33
N THR A 719 11.22 10.26 16.01
CA THR A 719 12.30 10.19 17.00
C THR A 719 12.84 11.56 17.40
N LEU A 720 12.60 12.60 16.60
CA LEU A 720 13.09 13.95 16.86
C LEU A 720 12.28 14.67 17.95
N ALA A 721 12.79 14.64 19.18
CA ALA A 721 12.17 15.28 20.33
C ALA A 721 12.33 16.82 20.33
N GLY A 722 11.22 17.54 20.50
CA GLY A 722 11.23 19.00 20.70
C GLY A 722 9.89 19.67 20.40
N SER A 723 9.78 20.96 20.75
CA SER A 723 8.63 21.80 20.35
C SER A 723 9.05 22.70 19.20
N TYR A 724 8.61 22.36 17.99
CA TYR A 724 8.95 23.07 16.76
C TYR A 724 7.79 23.91 16.24
N ALA A 725 8.07 24.76 15.25
CA ALA A 725 7.07 25.64 14.66
C ALA A 725 5.86 24.89 14.06
N ARG A 726 6.06 23.63 13.65
CA ARG A 726 5.03 22.69 13.19
C ARG A 726 5.37 21.26 13.63
N PRO A 727 4.39 20.33 13.60
CA PRO A 727 4.63 18.91 13.84
C PRO A 727 5.71 18.33 12.90
N ILE A 728 6.47 17.36 13.39
CA ILE A 728 7.42 16.59 12.60
C ILE A 728 6.71 15.34 12.07
N SER A 729 7.14 14.85 10.91
CA SER A 729 6.68 13.60 10.32
C SER A 729 7.87 12.75 9.93
N ALA A 730 7.77 11.44 10.17
CA ALA A 730 8.68 10.45 9.60
C ALA A 730 8.29 10.22 8.12
N ASN A 731 9.30 10.18 7.26
CA ASN A 731 9.16 9.91 5.83
C ASN A 731 9.88 8.60 5.53
N ILE A 732 9.21 7.76 4.73
CA ILE A 732 9.69 6.46 4.33
C ILE A 732 9.55 6.32 2.82
N ASP A 733 10.60 5.83 2.17
CA ASP A 733 10.59 5.40 0.78
C ASP A 733 11.10 3.95 0.71
N GLN A 734 10.31 3.03 0.14
CA GLN A 734 10.63 1.61 0.10
C GLN A 734 11.07 1.18 -1.31
N LEU A 735 12.27 0.61 -1.40
CA LEU A 735 12.79 -0.06 -2.60
C LEU A 735 13.09 -1.52 -2.26
N GLY A 736 12.14 -2.42 -2.54
CA GLY A 736 12.27 -3.83 -2.18
C GLY A 736 12.51 -4.00 -0.67
N PRO A 737 13.60 -4.66 -0.25
CA PRO A 737 13.95 -4.81 1.17
C PRO A 737 14.65 -3.58 1.77
N TYR A 738 14.81 -2.47 1.06
CA TYR A 738 15.48 -1.27 1.56
C TYR A 738 14.46 -0.15 1.85
N LEU A 739 14.31 0.25 3.10
CA LEU A 739 13.59 1.47 3.47
C LEU A 739 14.58 2.61 3.66
N MET A 740 14.37 3.72 2.96
CA MET A 740 15.02 4.98 3.25
C MET A 740 14.14 5.76 4.25
N HIS A 741 14.70 6.19 5.38
CA HIS A 741 13.96 6.82 6.48
C HIS A 741 14.58 8.17 6.88
N TRP A 742 13.76 9.24 6.94
CA TRP A 742 14.17 10.56 7.44
C TRP A 742 13.00 11.37 8.01
N GLU A 743 13.27 12.33 8.88
CA GLU A 743 12.24 13.15 9.53
C GLU A 743 12.28 14.62 9.09
N THR A 744 11.09 15.20 8.85
CA THR A 744 10.94 16.60 8.44
C THR A 744 9.78 17.30 9.14
N MET A 745 9.91 18.59 9.39
CA MET A 745 8.80 19.45 9.82
C MET A 745 7.73 19.58 8.73
N GLY A 746 6.46 19.57 9.13
CA GLY A 746 5.30 19.62 8.23
C GLY A 746 5.19 20.88 7.36
N ALA A 747 4.40 20.77 6.30
CA ALA A 747 4.25 21.80 5.25
C ALA A 747 3.79 23.15 5.80
N ASN A 748 4.10 24.25 5.11
CA ASN A 748 3.60 25.60 5.45
C ASN A 748 3.49 26.50 4.21
N ASN A 749 2.74 26.05 3.19
CA ASN A 749 2.51 26.82 1.95
C ASN A 749 3.81 27.39 1.34
N ASP A 750 4.88 26.59 1.31
CA ASP A 750 6.19 26.97 0.74
C ASP A 750 6.80 28.24 1.38
N ARG A 751 6.50 28.49 2.67
CA ARG A 751 7.12 29.54 3.48
C ARG A 751 7.66 29.00 4.79
N GLN A 752 8.84 29.44 5.18
CA GLN A 752 9.39 29.16 6.51
C GLN A 752 8.43 29.65 7.62
N PRO A 753 7.96 28.78 8.52
CA PRO A 753 7.07 29.19 9.60
C PRO A 753 7.83 30.04 10.63
N PRO A 754 7.14 30.99 11.31
CA PRO A 754 7.73 31.70 12.43
C PRO A 754 7.84 30.74 13.63
N GLY A 755 9.06 30.53 14.15
CA GLY A 755 9.30 29.68 15.32
C GLY A 755 10.61 28.88 15.25
N PRO A 756 10.86 28.01 16.25
CA PRO A 756 12.02 27.14 16.25
C PRO A 756 11.93 26.08 15.14
N LEU A 757 13.03 25.93 14.38
CA LEU A 757 13.19 24.88 13.38
C LEU A 757 13.84 23.63 14.01
N PRO A 758 13.54 22.42 13.50
CA PRO A 758 14.26 21.22 13.91
C PRO A 758 15.74 21.27 13.51
N PRO A 759 16.63 20.63 14.28
CA PRO A 759 17.99 20.37 13.82
C PRO A 759 17.98 19.38 12.65
N ALA A 760 19.10 19.25 11.95
CA ALA A 760 19.30 18.17 10.98
C ALA A 760 19.19 16.80 11.68
N ASN A 761 18.59 15.85 10.98
CA ASN A 761 18.36 14.48 11.46
C ASN A 761 19.12 13.47 10.58
N MET A 762 19.37 12.27 11.11
CA MET A 762 20.06 11.21 10.38
C MET A 762 19.13 10.57 9.35
N LEU A 763 19.51 10.62 8.07
CA LEU A 763 18.97 9.73 7.06
C LEU A 763 19.53 8.32 7.27
N GLU A 764 18.65 7.33 7.29
CA GLU A 764 19.01 5.92 7.44
C GLU A 764 18.48 5.09 6.28
N VAL A 765 19.22 4.04 5.92
CA VAL A 765 18.70 2.91 5.14
C VAL A 765 18.47 1.74 6.10
N ILE A 766 17.25 1.24 6.12
CA ILE A 766 16.83 0.10 6.93
C ILE A 766 16.65 -1.09 5.97
N GLU A 767 17.47 -2.12 6.16
CA GLU A 767 17.31 -3.38 5.48
C GLU A 767 16.26 -4.22 6.20
N LEU A 768 15.34 -4.75 5.41
CA LEU A 768 14.21 -5.54 5.80
C LEU A 768 14.43 -7.00 5.38
N GLU A 769 13.95 -7.93 6.20
CA GLU A 769 13.87 -9.35 5.85
C GLU A 769 12.41 -9.83 5.93
N PRO A 770 11.89 -10.47 4.86
CA PRO A 770 10.51 -10.92 4.82
C PRO A 770 10.30 -12.17 5.68
N PHE A 771 9.14 -12.27 6.33
CA PHE A 771 8.70 -13.47 7.03
C PHE A 771 7.21 -13.74 6.77
N ILE A 772 6.85 -15.01 6.94
CA ILE A 772 5.49 -15.48 6.88
C ILE A 772 4.84 -15.26 8.25
N THR A 773 3.71 -14.56 8.23
CA THR A 773 2.91 -14.28 9.43
C THR A 773 2.33 -15.55 10.03
N ASN A 774 2.20 -15.57 11.35
CA ASN A 774 1.45 -16.58 12.08
C ASN A 774 0.42 -15.94 13.03
N ALA A 775 -0.38 -16.77 13.69
CA ALA A 775 -1.39 -16.33 14.66
C ALA A 775 -0.83 -15.63 15.92
N GLY A 776 0.48 -15.67 16.16
CA GLY A 776 1.12 -15.15 17.37
C GLY A 776 0.65 -15.85 18.64
N PHE A 777 0.90 -15.23 19.79
CA PHE A 777 0.38 -15.67 21.10
C PHE A 777 -0.55 -14.64 21.75
N GLU A 778 -0.85 -13.54 21.04
CA GLU A 778 -1.55 -12.38 21.58
C GLU A 778 -3.08 -12.49 21.58
N ASN A 779 -3.62 -13.56 21.01
CA ASN A 779 -5.06 -13.83 21.00
C ASN A 779 -5.32 -15.26 21.54
N PRO A 780 -6.28 -15.48 22.44
CA PRO A 780 -7.03 -14.45 23.18
C PRO A 780 -6.13 -13.66 24.14
N GLU A 781 -6.47 -12.40 24.39
CA GLU A 781 -5.81 -11.59 25.43
C GLU A 781 -6.13 -12.15 26.82
N ILE A 782 -5.11 -12.37 27.66
CA ILE A 782 -5.27 -12.89 29.02
C ILE A 782 -4.53 -12.03 30.05
N ALA A 783 -5.01 -12.03 31.29
CA ALA A 783 -4.36 -11.32 32.41
C ALA A 783 -3.50 -12.25 33.31
N GLY A 784 -3.44 -13.55 33.00
CA GLY A 784 -2.85 -14.58 33.86
C GLY A 784 -2.26 -15.73 33.05
N SER A 785 -2.63 -16.97 33.36
CA SER A 785 -2.25 -18.14 32.53
C SER A 785 -3.49 -18.86 32.04
N LEU A 786 -3.50 -19.24 30.76
CA LEU A 786 -4.58 -19.99 30.13
C LEU A 786 -4.04 -21.31 29.57
N PRO A 787 -4.28 -22.45 30.24
CA PRO A 787 -3.89 -23.76 29.73
C PRO A 787 -4.74 -24.17 28.52
N THR A 788 -4.09 -24.74 27.50
CA THR A 788 -4.71 -25.32 26.28
C THR A 788 -5.82 -24.45 25.66
N PRO A 789 -5.51 -23.23 25.19
CA PRO A 789 -6.50 -22.38 24.52
C PRO A 789 -6.87 -22.92 23.13
N ASP A 790 -8.17 -22.84 22.79
CA ASP A 790 -8.71 -23.30 21.50
C ASP A 790 -8.71 -22.18 20.42
N GLU A 791 -8.63 -20.91 20.81
CA GLU A 791 -8.81 -19.74 19.92
C GLU A 791 -7.50 -19.04 19.52
N ALA A 792 -6.34 -19.60 19.88
CA ALA A 792 -5.05 -18.94 19.72
C ALA A 792 -4.36 -19.14 18.35
N GLY A 793 -5.02 -19.83 17.42
CA GLY A 793 -4.43 -20.19 16.12
C GLY A 793 -3.22 -21.16 16.20
N TRP A 794 -2.88 -21.62 17.41
CA TRP A 794 -1.93 -22.68 17.72
C TRP A 794 -2.65 -23.84 18.43
N THR A 795 -2.28 -25.08 18.11
CA THR A 795 -2.80 -26.27 18.77
C THR A 795 -1.88 -26.68 19.91
N PHE A 796 -2.37 -26.59 21.14
CA PHE A 796 -1.66 -26.95 22.38
C PHE A 796 -2.01 -28.37 22.83
N ALA A 797 -1.02 -29.12 23.34
CA ALA A 797 -1.20 -30.48 23.83
C ALA A 797 -0.35 -30.76 25.09
N GLY A 798 -0.98 -31.37 26.10
CA GLY A 798 -0.34 -31.59 27.40
C GLY A 798 -0.38 -30.35 28.29
N PRO A 799 0.49 -30.25 29.32
CA PRO A 799 0.58 -29.07 30.18
C PRO A 799 1.29 -27.90 29.45
N SER A 800 0.59 -27.31 28.49
CA SER A 800 1.02 -26.14 27.72
C SER A 800 -0.12 -25.12 27.63
N GLY A 801 0.22 -23.87 27.35
CA GLY A 801 -0.78 -22.82 27.17
C GLY A 801 -0.13 -21.44 27.04
N LEU A 802 -0.91 -20.40 27.34
CA LEU A 802 -0.47 -19.00 27.31
C LEU A 802 -0.26 -18.46 28.73
N ALA A 803 0.69 -17.53 28.89
CA ALA A 803 0.94 -16.81 30.12
C ALA A 803 1.22 -15.33 29.84
N ALA A 804 0.45 -14.43 30.44
CA ALA A 804 0.66 -13.00 30.39
C ALA A 804 1.98 -12.60 31.07
N ASN A 805 2.54 -11.47 30.64
CA ASN A 805 3.64 -10.80 31.31
C ASN A 805 3.31 -10.53 32.79
N ASP A 806 4.31 -10.68 33.66
CA ASP A 806 4.19 -10.52 35.11
C ASP A 806 3.12 -11.42 35.81
N SER A 807 2.63 -12.45 35.12
CA SER A 807 1.73 -13.45 35.71
C SER A 807 2.47 -14.35 36.71
N ALA A 808 1.74 -15.23 37.41
CA ALA A 808 2.34 -16.17 38.34
C ALA A 808 3.39 -17.11 37.70
N LEU A 809 3.30 -17.36 36.38
CA LEU A 809 4.27 -18.20 35.66
C LEU A 809 5.49 -17.39 35.17
N THR A 810 5.29 -16.16 34.72
CA THR A 810 6.33 -15.30 34.12
C THR A 810 6.94 -14.30 35.10
N SER A 811 6.51 -14.29 36.36
CA SER A 811 7.05 -13.37 37.38
C SER A 811 8.57 -13.50 37.51
N GLY A 812 9.29 -12.43 37.17
CA GLY A 812 10.76 -12.37 37.18
C GLY A 812 11.43 -12.62 35.81
N ASN A 813 10.65 -13.03 34.80
CA ASN A 813 11.07 -12.97 33.42
C ASN A 813 10.95 -11.56 32.84
N GLU A 814 11.74 -11.25 31.81
CA GLU A 814 11.54 -10.05 31.01
C GLU A 814 10.19 -10.14 30.27
N ALA A 815 9.67 -9.00 29.82
CA ALA A 815 8.46 -8.97 29.02
C ALA A 815 8.61 -9.80 27.73
N ALA A 816 7.52 -10.43 27.31
CA ALA A 816 7.34 -11.08 26.01
C ALA A 816 7.97 -10.24 24.87
N PRO A 817 8.88 -10.81 24.06
CA PRO A 817 9.44 -10.16 22.87
C PRO A 817 8.42 -9.70 21.82
N GLU A 818 7.28 -10.37 21.72
CA GLU A 818 6.14 -9.97 20.90
C GLU A 818 4.91 -9.78 21.80
N GLY A 819 4.44 -8.53 21.90
CA GLY A 819 3.22 -8.23 22.66
C GLY A 819 3.34 -8.39 24.18
N SER A 820 2.34 -9.04 24.78
CA SER A 820 2.05 -8.99 26.22
C SER A 820 1.95 -10.36 26.89
N GLN A 821 2.07 -11.45 26.12
CA GLN A 821 1.92 -12.81 26.61
C GLN A 821 2.78 -13.80 25.82
N VAL A 822 3.06 -14.96 26.41
CA VAL A 822 3.94 -15.99 25.82
C VAL A 822 3.32 -17.36 25.88
N ALA A 823 3.73 -18.25 24.98
CA ALA A 823 3.41 -19.66 25.11
C ALA A 823 4.36 -20.33 26.12
N TYR A 824 3.84 -21.26 26.91
CA TYR A 824 4.64 -22.11 27.80
C TYR A 824 4.51 -23.59 27.45
N LEU A 825 5.62 -24.32 27.58
CA LEU A 825 5.68 -25.78 27.52
C LEU A 825 6.23 -26.30 28.84
N GLU A 826 5.49 -27.22 29.49
CA GLU A 826 5.96 -27.95 30.67
C GLU A 826 6.22 -29.42 30.33
N GLY A 827 7.37 -29.96 30.74
CA GLY A 827 7.70 -31.37 30.56
C GLY A 827 7.67 -31.82 29.09
N THR A 828 6.76 -32.72 28.73
CA THR A 828 6.64 -33.25 27.34
C THR A 828 5.46 -32.65 26.57
N ALA A 829 5.00 -31.46 26.98
CA ALA A 829 3.93 -30.75 26.27
C ALA A 829 4.41 -30.26 24.89
N SER A 830 3.46 -29.95 24.02
CA SER A 830 3.76 -29.41 22.70
C SER A 830 2.76 -28.35 22.27
N LEU A 831 3.21 -27.45 21.40
CA LEU A 831 2.36 -26.52 20.66
C LEU A 831 2.71 -26.60 19.17
N SER A 832 1.71 -26.47 18.29
CA SER A 832 1.91 -26.64 16.85
C SER A 832 1.00 -25.75 16.02
N GLN A 833 1.46 -25.40 14.82
CA GLN A 833 0.70 -24.64 13.84
C GLN A 833 1.08 -25.09 12.43
N THR A 834 0.13 -24.99 11.51
CA THR A 834 0.34 -25.28 10.09
C THR A 834 0.54 -23.98 9.33
N PHE A 835 1.68 -23.89 8.64
CA PHE A 835 1.98 -22.84 7.68
C PHE A 835 1.53 -23.29 6.30
N ALA A 836 0.86 -22.42 5.56
CA ALA A 836 0.37 -22.66 4.20
C ALA A 836 1.11 -21.75 3.21
N ASP A 837 0.88 -21.96 1.92
CA ASP A 837 1.43 -21.20 0.80
C ASP A 837 2.98 -21.14 0.78
N LEU A 838 3.61 -22.20 1.28
CA LEU A 838 5.06 -22.40 1.18
C LEU A 838 5.44 -22.80 -0.25
N ILE A 839 6.67 -22.48 -0.64
CA ILE A 839 7.20 -22.78 -1.98
C ILE A 839 7.98 -24.09 -1.91
N PRO A 840 7.53 -25.15 -2.61
CA PRO A 840 8.26 -26.42 -2.62
C PRO A 840 9.67 -26.24 -3.19
N GLY A 841 10.68 -26.72 -2.47
CA GLY A 841 12.10 -26.59 -2.81
C GLY A 841 12.81 -25.42 -2.10
N THR A 842 12.07 -24.48 -1.52
CA THR A 842 12.62 -23.34 -0.77
C THR A 842 13.09 -23.75 0.61
N THR A 843 14.23 -23.21 1.02
CA THR A 843 14.71 -23.34 2.40
C THR A 843 14.04 -22.28 3.27
N TYR A 844 13.45 -22.70 4.39
CA TYR A 844 12.84 -21.84 5.38
C TYR A 844 13.59 -21.94 6.71
N HIS A 845 13.62 -20.84 7.46
CA HIS A 845 14.09 -20.80 8.85
C HIS A 845 12.95 -20.48 9.81
N VAL A 846 12.77 -21.32 10.83
CA VAL A 846 11.92 -20.99 11.98
C VAL A 846 12.78 -20.31 13.03
N ASP A 847 12.63 -19.01 13.16
CA ASP A 847 13.23 -18.19 14.21
C ASP A 847 12.23 -18.04 15.36
N PHE A 848 12.71 -18.00 16.59
CA PHE A 848 11.86 -17.79 17.76
C PHE A 848 12.69 -17.31 18.95
N ALA A 849 12.02 -16.69 19.92
CA ALA A 849 12.59 -16.34 21.21
C ALA A 849 12.18 -17.37 22.27
N ALA A 850 13.10 -17.74 23.16
CA ALA A 850 12.77 -18.62 24.27
C ALA A 850 13.54 -18.29 25.55
N ALA A 851 12.90 -18.52 26.70
CA ALA A 851 13.46 -18.28 28.03
C ALA A 851 13.08 -19.40 29.01
N GLN A 852 13.92 -19.65 30.02
CA GLN A 852 13.54 -20.51 31.13
C GLN A 852 12.68 -19.75 32.14
N ARG A 853 11.75 -20.44 32.80
CA ARG A 853 11.04 -19.87 33.96
C ARG A 853 12.03 -19.51 35.08
N GLN A 854 11.88 -18.33 35.69
CA GLN A 854 12.73 -17.93 36.82
C GLN A 854 12.51 -18.86 38.04
N SER A 855 13.41 -19.83 38.23
CA SER A 855 13.40 -20.72 39.40
C SER A 855 14.82 -21.16 39.78
N PRO A 856 15.38 -20.70 40.91
CA PRO A 856 16.76 -21.02 41.31
C PRO A 856 17.03 -22.50 41.62
N SER A 857 15.98 -23.33 41.71
CA SER A 857 16.07 -24.73 42.15
C SER A 857 15.59 -25.77 41.11
N GLN A 858 15.16 -25.35 39.92
CA GLN A 858 14.70 -26.23 38.85
C GLN A 858 15.75 -26.39 37.75
N ALA A 859 15.76 -27.55 37.09
CA ALA A 859 16.59 -27.77 35.92
C ALA A 859 15.99 -27.03 34.71
N GLY A 860 16.81 -26.62 33.75
CA GLY A 860 16.28 -26.03 32.52
C GLY A 860 15.48 -27.06 31.70
N GLU A 861 14.38 -26.64 31.10
CA GLU A 861 13.62 -27.45 30.13
C GLU A 861 14.29 -27.38 28.76
N THR A 862 14.27 -28.49 28.03
CA THR A 862 14.80 -28.58 26.65
C THR A 862 13.66 -28.97 25.71
N PHE A 863 13.68 -28.50 24.48
CA PHE A 863 12.60 -28.78 23.53
C PHE A 863 13.13 -29.04 22.12
N ASP A 864 12.39 -29.85 21.39
CA ASP A 864 12.59 -30.10 19.97
C ASP A 864 11.72 -29.13 19.15
N LEU A 865 12.29 -28.66 18.05
CA LEU A 865 11.54 -28.09 16.94
C LEU A 865 11.37 -29.16 15.87
N ILE A 866 10.13 -29.40 15.48
CA ILE A 866 9.73 -30.51 14.62
C ILE A 866 8.93 -29.95 13.44
N VAL A 867 9.27 -30.35 12.22
CA VAL A 867 8.50 -30.06 10.99
C VAL A 867 7.98 -31.37 10.42
N ASP A 868 6.66 -31.51 10.30
CA ASP A 868 5.98 -32.72 9.82
C ASP A 868 6.43 -34.03 10.49
N GLY A 869 6.67 -33.97 11.80
CA GLY A 869 7.15 -35.12 12.58
C GLY A 869 8.65 -35.38 12.50
N VAL A 870 9.42 -34.55 11.79
CA VAL A 870 10.89 -34.62 11.71
C VAL A 870 11.51 -33.55 12.61
N VAL A 871 12.38 -33.96 13.55
CA VAL A 871 13.14 -33.01 14.40
C VAL A 871 14.16 -32.27 13.54
N VAL A 872 14.03 -30.94 13.46
CA VAL A 872 14.93 -30.04 12.71
C VAL A 872 15.89 -29.28 13.63
N GLY A 873 15.60 -29.23 14.94
CA GLY A 873 16.48 -28.65 15.95
C GLY A 873 16.13 -29.11 17.37
N ASN A 874 17.11 -29.09 18.26
CA ASN A 874 16.95 -29.33 19.70
C ASN A 874 17.57 -28.14 20.45
N PHE A 875 16.81 -27.55 21.37
CA PHE A 875 17.13 -26.26 21.97
C PHE A 875 17.05 -26.28 23.49
N ALA A 876 17.90 -25.46 24.11
CA ALA A 876 18.03 -25.35 25.56
C ALA A 876 18.41 -23.90 25.93
N PRO A 877 17.44 -23.03 26.27
CA PRO A 877 17.75 -21.70 26.81
C PRO A 877 18.58 -21.81 28.09
N ASN A 878 19.54 -20.90 28.28
CA ASN A 878 20.51 -21.01 29.37
C ASN A 878 19.80 -21.02 30.74
N GLN A 879 20.23 -21.94 31.61
CA GLN A 879 19.66 -22.07 32.94
C GLN A 879 19.96 -20.82 33.79
N GLY A 880 18.90 -20.23 34.37
CA GLY A 880 19.01 -19.07 35.25
C GLY A 880 19.04 -17.72 34.52
N GLU A 881 19.02 -17.70 33.18
CA GLU A 881 18.77 -16.49 32.40
C GLU A 881 17.26 -16.33 32.18
N THR A 882 16.73 -15.18 32.59
CA THR A 882 15.31 -14.85 32.52
C THR A 882 14.96 -13.96 31.32
N ALA A 883 16.00 -13.46 30.63
CA ALA A 883 15.92 -12.77 29.36
C ALA A 883 15.74 -13.77 28.20
N TYR A 884 14.95 -13.37 27.20
CA TYR A 884 14.70 -14.19 26.03
C TYR A 884 15.93 -14.31 25.14
N GLN A 885 16.24 -15.55 24.72
CA GLN A 885 17.31 -15.88 23.79
C GLN A 885 16.73 -16.23 22.43
N ARG A 886 17.45 -15.87 21.36
CA ARG A 886 17.04 -16.16 19.98
C ARG A 886 17.60 -17.48 19.50
N PHE A 887 16.75 -18.26 18.85
CA PHE A 887 17.09 -19.55 18.25
C PHE A 887 16.51 -19.63 16.84
N ALA A 888 17.09 -20.50 16.03
CA ALA A 888 16.71 -20.72 14.64
C ALA A 888 16.95 -22.19 14.23
N ALA A 889 16.07 -22.77 13.42
CA ALA A 889 16.35 -24.00 12.65
C ALA A 889 15.87 -23.87 11.21
N GLY A 890 16.58 -24.50 10.28
CA GLY A 890 16.20 -24.55 8.86
C GLY A 890 15.52 -25.85 8.45
N PHE A 891 14.59 -25.78 7.49
CA PHE A 891 14.05 -26.93 6.77
C PHE A 891 13.83 -26.57 5.29
N ILE A 892 13.76 -27.57 4.41
CA ILE A 892 13.38 -27.37 3.00
C ILE A 892 11.90 -27.74 2.88
N ALA A 893 11.07 -26.84 2.40
CA ALA A 893 9.67 -27.13 2.15
C ALA A 893 9.57 -28.15 1.01
N ALA A 894 8.94 -29.30 1.27
CA ALA A 894 8.70 -30.32 0.25
C ALA A 894 7.36 -30.15 -0.45
N GLU A 895 6.41 -29.47 0.20
CA GLU A 895 5.04 -29.24 -0.23
C GLU A 895 4.64 -27.79 0.09
N THR A 896 3.45 -27.37 -0.34
CA THR A 896 2.98 -26.01 -0.10
C THR A 896 2.47 -25.76 1.32
N SER A 897 2.49 -26.77 2.19
CA SER A 897 2.04 -26.65 3.58
C SER A 897 2.83 -27.59 4.49
N HIS A 898 3.23 -27.08 5.66
CA HIS A 898 4.02 -27.78 6.64
C HIS A 898 3.58 -27.43 8.07
N THR A 899 3.55 -28.41 8.97
CA THR A 899 3.24 -28.21 10.39
C THR A 899 4.52 -28.07 11.20
N VAL A 900 4.68 -26.92 11.86
CA VAL A 900 5.77 -26.64 12.80
C VAL A 900 5.29 -26.91 14.22
N THR A 901 6.04 -27.71 14.97
CA THR A 901 5.74 -28.11 16.35
C THR A 901 6.92 -27.83 17.26
N PHE A 902 6.68 -27.18 18.39
CA PHE A 902 7.60 -27.12 19.52
C PHE A 902 7.19 -28.17 20.54
N ALA A 903 8.10 -29.05 20.95
CA ALA A 903 7.80 -30.15 21.87
C ALA A 903 8.84 -30.24 22.99
N GLY A 904 8.40 -30.11 24.23
CA GLY A 904 9.26 -30.32 25.39
C GLY A 904 9.79 -31.76 25.46
N THR A 905 11.03 -31.90 25.93
CA THR A 905 11.73 -33.21 25.97
C THR A 905 11.87 -33.75 27.40
N ASN A 906 11.73 -32.90 28.42
CA ASN A 906 11.80 -33.22 29.85
C ASN A 906 13.03 -34.06 30.24
N LEU A 907 14.19 -33.78 29.65
CA LEU A 907 15.39 -34.61 29.86
C LEU A 907 15.88 -34.63 31.32
N ALA A 908 15.62 -33.56 32.06
CA ALA A 908 16.00 -33.44 33.47
C ALA A 908 14.96 -34.03 34.45
N GLY A 909 13.71 -34.27 34.01
CA GLY A 909 12.59 -34.64 34.87
C GLY A 909 12.13 -33.51 35.80
N GLY A 910 10.88 -33.57 36.27
CA GLY A 910 10.30 -32.59 37.19
C GLY A 910 9.36 -31.58 36.51
N ASP A 911 9.11 -30.47 37.19
CA ASP A 911 8.30 -29.32 36.74
C ASP A 911 9.25 -28.27 36.15
N ASN A 912 9.73 -28.54 34.94
CA ASN A 912 10.56 -27.59 34.19
C ASN A 912 9.72 -27.00 33.07
N MET A 913 9.88 -25.70 32.83
CA MET A 913 9.02 -24.92 31.95
C MET A 913 9.86 -23.98 31.11
N VAL A 914 9.57 -23.94 29.81
CA VAL A 914 10.14 -23.00 28.85
C VAL A 914 9.05 -22.09 28.30
N PHE A 915 9.38 -20.82 28.14
CA PHE A 915 8.57 -19.85 27.43
C PHE A 915 9.07 -19.71 26.01
N ILE A 916 8.13 -19.64 25.06
CA ILE A 916 8.38 -19.47 23.63
C ILE A 916 7.54 -18.28 23.18
N ASP A 917 8.17 -17.39 22.43
CA ASP A 917 7.53 -16.20 21.90
C ASP A 917 8.19 -15.74 20.59
N ASP A 918 7.54 -14.82 19.88
CA ASP A 918 8.04 -14.19 18.65
C ASP A 918 8.53 -15.21 17.60
N VAL A 919 7.70 -16.23 17.36
CA VAL A 919 7.95 -17.26 16.35
C VAL A 919 7.78 -16.63 14.98
N ARG A 920 8.73 -16.82 14.07
CA ARG A 920 8.71 -16.27 12.71
C ARG A 920 9.26 -17.28 11.73
N LEU A 921 8.61 -17.41 10.58
CA LEU A 921 9.05 -18.28 9.49
C LEU A 921 9.66 -17.43 8.38
N PHE A 922 10.99 -17.42 8.28
CA PHE A 922 11.73 -16.71 7.24
C PHE A 922 11.91 -17.60 6.02
N ILE A 923 11.83 -16.99 4.85
CA ILE A 923 12.42 -17.58 3.65
C ILE A 923 13.93 -17.39 3.78
N ALA A 924 14.70 -18.48 3.74
CA ALA A 924 16.14 -18.37 3.58
C ALA A 924 16.39 -18.00 2.12
N ASN A 925 16.77 -16.74 1.86
CA ASN A 925 16.99 -16.27 0.49
C ASN A 925 18.02 -17.14 -0.23
N SER A 926 17.53 -17.94 -1.18
CA SER A 926 18.30 -18.74 -2.11
C SER A 926 18.59 -17.84 -3.31
N PRO A 927 19.86 -17.61 -3.65
CA PRO A 927 20.19 -16.65 -4.70
C PRO A 927 19.53 -17.04 -6.02
N ALA A 928 18.98 -16.05 -6.72
CA ALA A 928 18.55 -16.21 -8.11
C ALA A 928 19.61 -16.93 -8.95
N GLN A 929 19.19 -17.87 -9.82
CA GLN A 929 20.12 -18.70 -10.58
C GLN A 929 19.81 -18.71 -12.07
N PHE A 930 20.85 -18.60 -12.91
CA PHE A 930 20.80 -19.06 -14.29
C PHE A 930 20.83 -20.60 -14.39
N SER A 931 20.18 -21.12 -15.42
CA SER A 931 20.12 -22.54 -15.78
C SER A 931 21.47 -23.16 -16.15
N ALA A 932 22.47 -22.34 -16.49
CA ALA A 932 23.84 -22.74 -16.77
C ALA A 932 24.82 -21.55 -16.65
N ASP A 933 26.10 -21.84 -16.38
CA ASP A 933 27.19 -20.85 -16.35
C ASP A 933 27.51 -20.28 -17.74
N LEU A 934 27.17 -21.01 -18.80
CA LEU A 934 27.26 -20.58 -20.20
C LEU A 934 25.87 -20.62 -20.83
N LEU A 935 25.38 -19.44 -21.18
CA LEU A 935 24.11 -19.20 -21.85
C LEU A 935 24.36 -18.94 -23.33
N THR A 936 23.50 -19.50 -24.18
CA THR A 936 23.48 -19.21 -25.62
C THR A 936 22.07 -18.82 -26.02
N THR A 937 21.96 -17.83 -26.89
CA THR A 937 20.68 -17.38 -27.46
C THR A 937 20.72 -17.49 -28.98
N THR A 938 19.67 -17.03 -29.67
CA THR A 938 19.65 -17.00 -31.14
C THR A 938 20.79 -16.13 -31.67
N ALA A 939 21.25 -16.41 -32.89
CA ALA A 939 22.24 -15.56 -33.51
C ALA A 939 21.63 -14.19 -33.88
N ALA A 940 22.44 -13.14 -33.78
CA ALA A 940 22.09 -11.79 -34.22
C ALA A 940 22.60 -11.52 -35.65
N HIS A 941 22.07 -10.49 -36.29
CA HIS A 941 22.50 -10.04 -37.60
C HIS A 941 22.87 -8.56 -37.53
N GLU A 942 24.04 -8.18 -38.07
CA GLU A 942 24.45 -6.78 -38.15
C GLU A 942 23.39 -5.97 -38.88
N GLY A 943 23.15 -4.75 -38.40
CA GLY A 943 22.18 -3.82 -38.96
C GLY A 943 20.72 -4.19 -38.66
N GLU A 944 20.45 -5.41 -38.19
CA GLU A 944 19.11 -5.87 -37.83
C GLU A 944 18.87 -5.77 -36.32
N PRO A 945 17.66 -5.36 -35.89
CA PRO A 945 17.24 -5.47 -34.50
C PRO A 945 17.30 -6.92 -34.02
N TYR A 946 18.08 -7.15 -32.98
CA TYR A 946 18.19 -8.40 -32.24
C TYR A 946 17.29 -8.34 -31.01
N GLN A 947 16.57 -9.42 -30.71
CA GLN A 947 15.82 -9.58 -29.47
C GLN A 947 15.89 -11.03 -28.97
N ALA A 948 16.09 -11.20 -27.67
CA ALA A 948 16.03 -12.49 -26.98
C ALA A 948 15.63 -12.30 -25.51
N PHE A 949 15.37 -13.39 -24.78
CA PHE A 949 14.89 -13.33 -23.40
C PHE A 949 15.72 -14.26 -22.50
N LEU A 950 16.33 -13.70 -21.45
CA LEU A 950 17.01 -14.46 -20.40
C LEU A 950 16.06 -14.92 -19.29
N SER A 951 14.85 -14.36 -19.21
CA SER A 951 13.86 -14.71 -18.18
C SER A 951 13.49 -16.20 -18.18
N SER A 952 13.52 -16.86 -19.34
CA SER A 952 13.30 -18.30 -19.46
C SER A 952 14.51 -19.17 -19.06
N LEU A 953 15.68 -18.56 -18.89
CA LEU A 953 16.95 -19.21 -18.59
C LEU A 953 17.42 -18.97 -17.16
N ALA A 954 16.62 -18.28 -16.35
CA ALA A 954 16.88 -18.06 -14.94
C ALA A 954 15.62 -18.38 -14.13
N SER A 955 15.84 -18.76 -12.88
CA SER A 955 14.79 -19.03 -11.91
C SER A 955 15.27 -18.60 -10.55
N ASP A 956 14.33 -18.16 -9.75
CA ASP A 956 14.53 -18.03 -8.32
C ASP A 956 13.91 -19.23 -7.61
N PRO A 957 14.66 -19.95 -6.74
CA PRO A 957 14.09 -21.03 -5.95
C PRO A 957 12.95 -20.56 -5.04
N ASP A 958 12.93 -19.28 -4.64
CA ASP A 958 11.97 -18.69 -3.71
C ASP A 958 10.87 -17.90 -4.43
N GLY A 959 10.82 -17.97 -5.77
CA GLY A 959 9.81 -17.32 -6.58
C GLY A 959 9.88 -15.80 -6.57
N ASP A 960 11.00 -15.23 -6.11
CA ASP A 960 11.19 -13.79 -6.07
C ASP A 960 11.30 -13.18 -7.48
N ALA A 961 10.91 -11.91 -7.58
CA ALA A 961 10.93 -11.19 -8.84
C ALA A 961 12.38 -10.97 -9.30
N LEU A 962 12.73 -11.58 -10.42
CA LEU A 962 14.10 -11.53 -10.95
C LEU A 962 14.40 -10.21 -11.64
N SER A 963 15.55 -9.63 -11.31
CA SER A 963 16.16 -8.52 -12.03
C SER A 963 17.43 -8.99 -12.75
N PHE A 964 17.60 -8.56 -13.99
CA PHE A 964 18.73 -8.92 -14.84
C PHE A 964 19.61 -7.71 -15.11
N SER A 965 20.93 -7.90 -15.15
CA SER A 965 21.87 -6.84 -15.52
C SER A 965 22.99 -7.37 -16.39
N LYS A 966 23.49 -6.53 -17.29
CA LYS A 966 24.68 -6.82 -18.10
C LYS A 966 25.88 -6.19 -17.39
N LEU A 967 26.77 -7.03 -16.86
CA LEU A 967 27.98 -6.58 -16.18
C LEU A 967 29.09 -6.20 -17.16
N SER A 968 29.20 -6.90 -18.30
CA SER A 968 30.19 -6.58 -19.34
C SER A 968 29.83 -7.20 -20.70
N GLY A 969 30.45 -6.71 -21.77
CA GLY A 969 30.34 -7.24 -23.13
C GLY A 969 30.16 -6.14 -24.19
N PRO A 970 30.14 -6.50 -25.49
CA PRO A 970 29.99 -5.55 -26.61
C PRO A 970 28.80 -4.59 -26.43
N ALA A 971 28.97 -3.32 -26.81
CA ALA A 971 27.98 -2.27 -26.56
C ALA A 971 26.68 -2.44 -27.36
N TRP A 972 26.69 -3.20 -28.45
CA TRP A 972 25.54 -3.35 -29.33
C TRP A 972 24.35 -4.06 -28.68
N LEU A 973 24.57 -4.82 -27.60
CA LEU A 973 23.54 -5.59 -26.89
C LEU A 973 23.22 -4.94 -25.54
N GLN A 974 21.95 -4.60 -25.34
CA GLN A 974 21.36 -4.15 -24.09
C GLN A 974 20.67 -5.32 -23.39
N LEU A 975 20.57 -5.23 -22.06
CA LEU A 975 19.82 -6.16 -21.22
C LEU A 975 18.98 -5.34 -20.25
N THR A 976 17.66 -5.46 -20.36
CA THR A 976 16.73 -4.80 -19.46
C THR A 976 16.63 -5.54 -18.12
N ALA A 977 16.16 -4.86 -17.08
CA ALA A 977 15.96 -5.44 -15.76
C ALA A 977 14.99 -6.64 -15.76
N ASN A 978 14.03 -6.71 -16.69
CA ASN A 978 13.11 -7.84 -16.85
C ASN A 978 13.65 -8.96 -17.77
N GLY A 979 14.95 -8.94 -18.11
CA GLY A 979 15.61 -10.03 -18.82
C GLY A 979 15.47 -10.00 -20.34
N VAL A 980 15.06 -8.87 -20.93
CA VAL A 980 14.97 -8.70 -22.38
C VAL A 980 16.32 -8.25 -22.92
N LEU A 981 16.90 -9.05 -23.80
CA LEU A 981 18.06 -8.68 -24.59
C LEU A 981 17.58 -7.95 -25.85
N SER A 982 18.14 -6.78 -26.14
CA SER A 982 17.85 -6.04 -27.37
C SER A 982 19.09 -5.36 -27.91
N GLY A 983 19.17 -5.12 -29.22
CA GLY A 983 20.36 -4.49 -29.77
C GLY A 983 20.37 -4.46 -31.29
N THR A 984 21.33 -3.75 -31.88
CA THR A 984 21.58 -3.84 -33.31
C THR A 984 23.09 -3.94 -33.50
N PRO A 985 23.63 -5.15 -33.77
CA PRO A 985 25.05 -5.31 -34.00
C PRO A 985 25.50 -4.47 -35.20
N SER A 986 26.71 -3.94 -35.16
CA SER A 986 27.35 -3.30 -36.31
C SER A 986 28.29 -4.28 -37.03
N ALA A 987 28.86 -3.86 -38.15
CA ALA A 987 29.90 -4.62 -38.86
C ALA A 987 31.06 -5.05 -37.95
N ARG A 988 31.34 -4.25 -36.92
CA ARG A 988 32.43 -4.49 -35.97
C ARG A 988 32.13 -5.62 -34.99
N ASP A 989 30.87 -5.96 -34.86
CA ASP A 989 30.38 -6.96 -33.92
C ASP A 989 30.25 -8.32 -34.60
N ALA A 990 30.56 -8.47 -35.89
CA ALA A 990 30.50 -9.75 -36.60
C ALA A 990 31.41 -10.82 -35.96
N GLY A 991 30.88 -12.02 -35.78
CA GLY A 991 31.54 -13.14 -35.08
C GLY A 991 30.93 -13.44 -33.71
N SER A 992 31.63 -14.25 -32.90
CA SER A 992 31.17 -14.60 -31.55
C SER A 992 31.35 -13.41 -30.60
N ASN A 993 30.27 -13.03 -29.94
CA ASN A 993 30.23 -11.97 -28.95
C ASN A 993 29.98 -12.59 -27.59
N THR A 994 30.78 -12.19 -26.60
CA THR A 994 30.65 -12.70 -25.24
C THR A 994 30.30 -11.57 -24.28
N PHE A 995 29.30 -11.82 -23.44
CA PHE A 995 28.79 -10.93 -22.41
C PHE A 995 28.89 -11.63 -21.05
N THR A 996 29.00 -10.84 -19.98
CA THR A 996 28.78 -11.31 -18.61
C THR A 996 27.48 -10.69 -18.14
N VAL A 997 26.52 -11.53 -17.73
CA VAL A 997 25.20 -11.12 -17.27
C VAL A 997 25.00 -11.62 -15.85
N ALA A 998 24.21 -10.89 -15.06
CA ALA A 998 23.82 -11.26 -13.71
C ALA A 998 22.31 -11.32 -13.59
N VAL A 999 21.83 -12.22 -12.74
CA VAL A 999 20.45 -12.26 -12.26
C VAL A 999 20.49 -12.05 -10.74
N SER A 1000 19.57 -11.24 -10.23
CA SER A 1000 19.45 -10.89 -8.81
C SER A 1000 17.99 -11.00 -8.38
N ASP A 1001 17.77 -11.53 -7.19
CA ASP A 1001 16.46 -11.62 -6.52
C ASP A 1001 16.08 -10.32 -5.77
N GLY A 1002 17.00 -9.35 -5.71
CA GLY A 1002 16.80 -8.10 -4.96
C GLY A 1002 16.90 -8.26 -3.43
N ASN A 1003 17.08 -9.47 -2.93
CA ASN A 1003 17.11 -9.88 -1.52
C ASN A 1003 18.51 -10.34 -1.07
N GLY A 1004 19.55 -9.95 -1.82
CA GLY A 1004 20.96 -10.18 -1.48
C GLY A 1004 21.59 -11.39 -2.17
N GLY A 1005 20.82 -12.13 -2.98
CA GLY A 1005 21.33 -13.22 -3.81
C GLY A 1005 21.48 -12.84 -5.27
N SER A 1006 22.64 -13.16 -5.86
CA SER A 1006 22.86 -12.99 -7.29
C SER A 1006 23.72 -14.09 -7.89
N HIS A 1007 23.50 -14.38 -9.17
CA HIS A 1007 24.29 -15.34 -9.94
C HIS A 1007 24.71 -14.70 -11.26
N GLN A 1008 25.99 -14.88 -11.63
CA GLN A 1008 26.55 -14.42 -12.90
C GLN A 1008 26.71 -15.58 -13.87
N ALA A 1009 26.39 -15.35 -15.15
CA ALA A 1009 26.66 -16.29 -16.23
C ALA A 1009 27.31 -15.59 -17.42
N ARG A 1010 28.00 -16.39 -18.24
CA ARG A 1010 28.55 -15.95 -19.52
C ARG A 1010 27.51 -16.16 -20.61
N LEU A 1011 27.17 -15.11 -21.36
CA LEU A 1011 26.29 -15.18 -22.51
C LEU A 1011 27.10 -15.10 -23.80
N GLU A 1012 26.93 -16.05 -24.70
CA GLU A 1012 27.52 -16.02 -26.04
C GLU A 1012 26.45 -15.84 -27.12
N ILE A 1013 26.66 -14.86 -28.00
CA ILE A 1013 25.80 -14.56 -29.16
C ILE A 1013 26.66 -14.48 -30.41
N LEU A 1014 26.31 -15.28 -31.42
CA LEU A 1014 26.93 -15.20 -32.72
C LEU A 1014 26.27 -14.07 -33.53
N VAL A 1015 27.06 -13.11 -34.03
CA VAL A 1015 26.59 -12.06 -34.94
C VAL A 1015 27.03 -12.38 -36.36
N TYR A 1016 26.07 -12.44 -37.27
CA TYR A 1016 26.32 -12.50 -38.71
C TYR A 1016 26.34 -11.09 -39.31
N SER A 1017 27.20 -10.79 -40.27
CA SER A 1017 27.19 -9.47 -40.95
C SER A 1017 25.87 -9.16 -41.68
N ALA A 1018 25.57 -7.87 -41.90
CA ALA A 1018 24.30 -7.37 -42.43
C ALA A 1018 24.01 -8.00 -43.78
N LEU A 1019 22.74 -8.39 -43.97
CA LEU A 1019 22.24 -9.00 -45.19
C LEU A 1019 22.52 -8.05 -46.38
N GLN A 1020 23.33 -8.43 -47.38
CA GLN A 1020 23.07 -9.49 -48.35
C GLN A 1020 21.78 -9.18 -49.11
N GLN A 1021 21.91 -8.58 -50.30
CA GLN A 1021 20.78 -8.45 -51.21
C GLN A 1021 20.32 -9.86 -51.63
N GLU A 1022 19.09 -10.21 -51.30
CA GLU A 1022 18.42 -11.35 -51.91
C GLU A 1022 18.16 -11.00 -53.38
N LEU A 1023 18.85 -11.69 -54.28
CA LEU A 1023 18.84 -11.36 -55.71
C LEU A 1023 17.61 -11.93 -56.41
N ALA A 1024 17.08 -13.03 -55.87
CA ALA A 1024 15.87 -13.67 -56.37
C ALA A 1024 15.32 -14.70 -55.39
N ASN A 1025 13.99 -14.75 -55.31
CA ASN A 1025 13.21 -15.80 -54.67
C ASN A 1025 12.50 -16.64 -55.76
N PHE A 1026 12.60 -17.96 -55.68
CA PHE A 1026 12.15 -18.91 -56.70
C PHE A 1026 11.08 -19.87 -56.15
N HIS A 1027 9.88 -19.35 -55.96
CA HIS A 1027 8.72 -20.12 -55.49
C HIS A 1027 8.19 -21.13 -56.53
N PHE A 1028 7.43 -22.14 -56.06
CA PHE A 1028 6.87 -23.21 -56.91
C PHE A 1028 5.36 -23.10 -57.16
N GLU A 1029 4.75 -21.98 -56.80
CA GLU A 1029 3.29 -21.77 -56.85
C GLU A 1029 2.66 -21.67 -58.25
N THR A 1030 3.47 -21.71 -59.32
CA THR A 1030 2.97 -21.62 -60.70
C THR A 1030 3.58 -22.73 -61.55
N PRO A 1031 2.80 -23.45 -62.36
CA PRO A 1031 1.33 -23.45 -62.39
C PRO A 1031 0.75 -24.10 -61.13
N ALA A 1032 -0.36 -23.55 -60.63
CA ALA A 1032 -1.09 -24.17 -59.54
C ALA A 1032 -1.72 -25.51 -59.95
N THR A 1033 -1.72 -26.47 -59.03
CA THR A 1033 -2.38 -27.76 -59.13
C THR A 1033 -3.16 -28.05 -57.84
N ASP A 1034 -4.19 -28.89 -57.92
CA ASP A 1034 -4.91 -29.39 -56.74
C ASP A 1034 -4.34 -30.75 -56.25
N ASN A 1035 -3.32 -31.28 -56.94
CA ASN A 1035 -2.70 -32.57 -56.61
C ASN A 1035 -1.21 -32.55 -56.96
N PHE A 1036 -0.77 -33.22 -58.03
CA PHE A 1036 0.60 -33.13 -58.53
C PHE A 1036 0.61 -33.03 -60.06
N LEU A 1037 1.60 -32.32 -60.60
CA LEU A 1037 1.77 -32.11 -62.03
C LEU A 1037 3.20 -32.43 -62.44
N ALA A 1038 3.37 -33.41 -63.33
CA ALA A 1038 4.68 -33.80 -63.86
C ALA A 1038 5.07 -32.94 -65.07
N SER A 1039 6.32 -32.47 -65.07
CA SER A 1039 6.92 -31.64 -66.12
C SER A 1039 6.05 -30.45 -66.57
N PRO A 1040 5.60 -29.59 -65.63
CA PRO A 1040 4.77 -28.45 -65.96
C PRO A 1040 5.49 -27.45 -66.89
N SER A 1041 4.76 -26.89 -67.85
CA SER A 1041 5.19 -25.72 -68.63
C SER A 1041 4.72 -24.41 -67.96
N ASN A 1042 5.48 -23.31 -68.10
CA ASN A 1042 5.21 -21.98 -67.52
C ASN A 1042 5.42 -21.82 -66.00
N ALA A 1043 6.36 -22.55 -65.42
CA ALA A 1043 6.57 -22.62 -63.98
C ALA A 1043 7.71 -21.74 -63.42
N GLY A 1044 8.28 -20.83 -64.23
CA GLY A 1044 9.58 -20.19 -63.94
C GLY A 1044 10.77 -21.15 -64.08
N TRP A 1045 10.59 -22.42 -63.71
CA TRP A 1045 11.53 -23.52 -63.79
C TRP A 1045 11.36 -24.39 -65.05
N THR A 1046 12.46 -25.00 -65.50
CA THR A 1046 12.48 -26.05 -66.52
C THR A 1046 12.57 -27.41 -65.85
N PHE A 1047 11.54 -28.25 -66.03
CA PHE A 1047 11.47 -29.58 -65.44
C PHE A 1047 11.82 -30.67 -66.47
N ALA A 1048 12.67 -31.62 -66.06
CA ALA A 1048 13.00 -32.83 -66.81
C ALA A 1048 12.56 -34.05 -66.01
N GLY A 1049 11.29 -34.45 -66.18
CA GLY A 1049 10.66 -35.56 -65.46
C GLY A 1049 10.24 -35.26 -64.01
N ALA A 1050 10.78 -34.21 -63.40
CA ALA A 1050 10.36 -33.66 -62.11
C ALA A 1050 9.03 -32.88 -62.25
N GLY A 1051 8.45 -32.39 -61.15
CA GLY A 1051 7.19 -31.64 -61.19
C GLY A 1051 6.90 -30.83 -59.93
N VAL A 1052 5.64 -30.40 -59.77
CA VAL A 1052 5.14 -29.70 -58.57
C VAL A 1052 4.00 -30.48 -57.91
N ALA A 1053 3.83 -30.35 -56.60
CA ALA A 1053 2.78 -31.00 -55.82
C ALA A 1053 2.26 -30.11 -54.68
N THR A 1054 0.94 -30.07 -54.49
CA THR A 1054 0.26 -29.27 -53.46
C THR A 1054 0.32 -29.93 -52.11
N ASN A 1055 0.23 -29.13 -51.04
CA ASN A 1055 0.10 -29.63 -49.68
C ASN A 1055 -1.09 -30.59 -49.54
N GLY A 1056 -0.89 -31.68 -48.81
CA GLY A 1056 -1.89 -32.74 -48.63
C GLY A 1056 -2.21 -33.58 -49.88
N SER A 1057 -1.50 -33.39 -51.00
CA SER A 1057 -1.65 -34.20 -52.22
C SER A 1057 -1.23 -35.65 -52.01
N ALA A 1058 -1.46 -36.52 -53.01
CA ALA A 1058 -1.00 -37.91 -52.94
C ALA A 1058 0.53 -38.04 -52.75
N PHE A 1059 1.31 -37.02 -53.12
CA PHE A 1059 2.76 -36.99 -52.93
C PHE A 1059 3.13 -36.50 -51.53
N THR A 1060 2.53 -35.41 -51.06
CA THR A 1060 2.90 -34.72 -49.81
C THR A 1060 2.08 -35.15 -48.59
N ALA A 1061 1.07 -36.03 -48.75
CA ALA A 1061 0.27 -36.52 -47.64
C ALA A 1061 1.18 -37.11 -46.54
N GLY A 1062 1.10 -36.54 -45.34
CA GLY A 1062 1.93 -36.90 -44.18
C GLY A 1062 3.03 -35.88 -43.87
N ASN A 1063 3.59 -35.21 -44.89
CA ASN A 1063 4.56 -34.15 -44.71
C ASN A 1063 3.92 -32.88 -44.11
N SER A 1064 4.74 -32.02 -43.49
CA SER A 1064 4.29 -30.68 -43.10
C SER A 1064 3.94 -29.84 -44.34
N GLU A 1065 3.18 -28.76 -44.13
CA GLU A 1065 2.90 -27.78 -45.17
C GLU A 1065 4.19 -27.21 -45.79
N ALA A 1066 4.13 -26.87 -47.08
CA ALA A 1066 5.16 -26.17 -47.85
C ALA A 1066 5.72 -24.95 -47.07
N PRO A 1067 7.05 -24.83 -46.90
CA PRO A 1067 7.70 -23.68 -46.27
C PRO A 1067 7.37 -22.32 -46.90
N GLU A 1068 7.08 -22.29 -48.20
CA GLU A 1068 6.65 -21.10 -48.92
C GLU A 1068 5.42 -21.41 -49.79
N GLY A 1069 4.29 -20.78 -49.48
CA GLY A 1069 3.06 -20.95 -50.26
C GLY A 1069 2.32 -22.26 -49.95
N THR A 1070 1.82 -22.92 -50.99
CA THR A 1070 0.91 -24.07 -50.89
C THR A 1070 1.38 -25.30 -51.67
N GLN A 1071 2.49 -25.19 -52.41
CA GLN A 1071 2.99 -26.22 -53.31
C GLN A 1071 4.52 -26.30 -53.30
N VAL A 1072 5.04 -27.50 -53.52
CA VAL A 1072 6.48 -27.78 -53.56
C VAL A 1072 6.89 -28.35 -54.90
N ALA A 1073 8.16 -28.16 -55.29
CA ALA A 1073 8.75 -28.97 -56.35
C ALA A 1073 9.05 -30.38 -55.83
N TYR A 1074 8.89 -31.40 -56.68
CA TYR A 1074 9.29 -32.76 -56.37
C TYR A 1074 10.30 -33.32 -57.37
N ILE A 1075 11.27 -34.07 -56.84
CA ILE A 1075 12.28 -34.81 -57.61
C ILE A 1075 12.16 -36.29 -57.26
N GLN A 1076 12.04 -37.16 -58.27
CA GLN A 1076 11.94 -38.60 -58.10
C GLN A 1076 12.89 -39.33 -59.05
N GLY A 1077 13.68 -40.28 -58.56
CA GLY A 1077 14.66 -40.99 -59.38
C GLY A 1077 15.75 -40.06 -59.94
N THR A 1078 16.05 -40.13 -61.23
CA THR A 1078 17.10 -39.28 -61.84
C THR A 1078 16.55 -38.03 -62.52
N THR A 1079 15.38 -37.56 -62.11
CA THR A 1079 14.75 -36.36 -62.67
C THR A 1079 15.42 -35.09 -62.18
N SER A 1080 15.20 -33.97 -62.86
CA SER A 1080 15.77 -32.69 -62.45
C SER A 1080 14.84 -31.51 -62.71
N LEU A 1081 15.07 -30.41 -62.00
CA LEU A 1081 14.55 -29.10 -62.33
C LEU A 1081 15.69 -28.07 -62.36
N SER A 1082 15.58 -27.09 -63.24
CA SER A 1082 16.62 -26.08 -63.43
C SER A 1082 16.07 -24.72 -63.79
N GLN A 1083 16.81 -23.66 -63.44
CA GLN A 1083 16.51 -22.30 -63.82
C GLN A 1083 17.79 -21.50 -64.06
N VAL A 1084 17.70 -20.45 -64.87
CA VAL A 1084 18.78 -19.46 -65.02
C VAL A 1084 18.73 -18.50 -63.85
N LEU A 1085 19.83 -18.39 -63.11
CA LEU A 1085 20.12 -17.30 -62.20
C LEU A 1085 20.70 -16.14 -63.00
N SER A 1086 20.12 -14.94 -62.87
CA SER A 1086 20.56 -13.73 -63.57
C SER A 1086 20.80 -12.60 -62.58
N GLY A 1087 21.62 -11.61 -62.95
CA GLY A 1087 21.93 -10.48 -62.07
C GLY A 1087 23.10 -10.73 -61.13
N LEU A 1088 23.93 -11.74 -61.42
CA LEU A 1088 25.13 -12.04 -60.65
C LEU A 1088 26.27 -11.08 -61.04
N THR A 1089 27.21 -10.88 -60.13
CA THR A 1089 28.43 -10.11 -60.33
C THR A 1089 29.62 -11.08 -60.41
N PRO A 1090 30.34 -11.15 -61.55
CA PRO A 1090 31.51 -12.01 -61.68
C PRO A 1090 32.56 -11.72 -60.60
N GLY A 1091 33.07 -12.76 -59.94
CA GLY A 1091 34.04 -12.68 -58.84
C GLY A 1091 33.42 -12.54 -57.46
N THR A 1092 32.12 -12.24 -57.36
CA THR A 1092 31.39 -12.20 -56.09
C THR A 1092 30.98 -13.61 -55.67
N SER A 1093 31.04 -13.88 -54.36
CA SER A 1093 30.52 -15.13 -53.79
C SER A 1093 29.04 -14.98 -53.44
N TYR A 1094 28.28 -16.04 -53.61
CA TYR A 1094 26.85 -16.12 -53.37
C TYR A 1094 26.53 -17.35 -52.52
N GLN A 1095 25.43 -17.30 -51.80
CA GLN A 1095 24.85 -18.45 -51.11
C GLN A 1095 23.44 -18.72 -51.67
N LEU A 1096 23.21 -19.95 -52.11
CA LEU A 1096 21.88 -20.49 -52.40
C LEU A 1096 21.36 -21.17 -51.12
N LEU A 1097 20.13 -20.87 -50.73
CA LEU A 1097 19.40 -21.54 -49.66
C LEU A 1097 18.14 -22.19 -50.21
N PHE A 1098 17.73 -23.32 -49.66
CA PHE A 1098 16.51 -24.02 -50.03
C PHE A 1098 16.08 -24.98 -48.91
N ALA A 1099 14.79 -25.20 -48.77
CA ALA A 1099 14.21 -26.17 -47.86
C ALA A 1099 13.96 -27.49 -48.58
N ALA A 1100 14.28 -28.63 -47.96
CA ALA A 1100 14.03 -29.94 -48.54
C ALA A 1100 13.48 -30.96 -47.52
N SER A 1101 12.63 -31.88 -47.99
CA SER A 1101 12.10 -33.00 -47.19
C SER A 1101 11.97 -34.28 -48.03
N GLN A 1102 11.94 -35.45 -47.37
CA GLN A 1102 11.60 -36.73 -48.01
C GLN A 1102 10.09 -36.97 -47.92
N ARG A 1103 9.53 -37.67 -48.92
CA ARG A 1103 8.15 -38.14 -48.85
C ARG A 1103 7.92 -39.11 -47.68
N GLN A 1104 7.02 -38.77 -46.76
CA GLN A 1104 6.77 -39.53 -45.54
C GLN A 1104 5.89 -40.78 -45.74
N ASN A 1105 4.94 -40.75 -46.68
CA ASN A 1105 3.89 -41.77 -46.80
C ASN A 1105 4.29 -43.14 -47.38
N LYS A 1106 5.58 -43.48 -47.46
CA LYS A 1106 6.03 -44.86 -47.78
C LYS A 1106 6.57 -45.59 -46.56
N ALA A 1107 5.72 -46.44 -45.98
CA ALA A 1107 6.11 -47.44 -44.99
C ALA A 1107 7.00 -48.51 -45.64
N GLY A 1108 8.31 -48.47 -45.36
CA GLY A 1108 9.19 -49.55 -45.81
C GLY A 1108 10.70 -49.38 -45.69
N GLY A 1109 11.25 -48.54 -44.81
CA GLY A 1109 12.68 -48.55 -44.42
C GLY A 1109 13.69 -48.53 -45.58
N GLN A 1110 13.32 -48.01 -46.75
CA GLN A 1110 14.20 -47.91 -47.91
C GLN A 1110 15.16 -46.72 -47.69
N PRO A 1111 16.42 -46.80 -48.14
CA PRO A 1111 17.32 -45.65 -48.10
C PRO A 1111 16.73 -44.53 -48.96
N GLY A 1112 16.63 -43.30 -48.42
CA GLY A 1112 15.90 -42.18 -49.02
C GLY A 1112 16.45 -41.73 -50.38
N GLN A 1113 15.77 -40.81 -51.04
CA GLN A 1113 16.27 -40.24 -52.29
C GLN A 1113 17.44 -39.28 -52.00
N THR A 1114 18.40 -39.19 -52.91
CA THR A 1114 19.50 -38.21 -52.85
C THR A 1114 19.49 -37.33 -54.09
N PHE A 1115 20.03 -36.11 -53.96
CA PHE A 1115 20.11 -35.15 -55.06
C PHE A 1115 21.35 -34.27 -54.95
N GLU A 1116 21.76 -33.73 -56.10
CA GLU A 1116 22.83 -32.75 -56.22
C GLU A 1116 22.25 -31.39 -56.59
N VAL A 1117 22.87 -30.34 -56.06
CA VAL A 1117 22.71 -28.97 -56.51
C VAL A 1117 23.87 -28.64 -57.42
N THR A 1118 23.58 -28.17 -58.62
CA THR A 1118 24.61 -27.77 -59.60
C THR A 1118 24.48 -26.29 -59.95
N ILE A 1119 25.62 -25.64 -60.13
CA ILE A 1119 25.75 -24.25 -60.58
C ILE A 1119 26.63 -24.25 -61.83
N GLY A 1120 26.09 -23.80 -62.96
CA GLY A 1120 26.80 -23.82 -64.25
C GLY A 1120 27.16 -25.23 -64.74
N GLY A 1121 26.50 -26.27 -64.22
CA GLY A 1121 26.79 -27.67 -64.50
C GLY A 1121 27.85 -28.32 -63.58
N ALA A 1122 28.47 -27.57 -62.67
CA ALA A 1122 29.35 -28.11 -61.63
C ALA A 1122 28.56 -28.42 -60.35
N VAL A 1123 28.88 -29.51 -59.66
CA VAL A 1123 28.24 -29.88 -58.39
C VAL A 1123 28.69 -28.93 -57.28
N ALA A 1124 27.73 -28.17 -56.74
CA ALA A 1124 27.93 -27.23 -55.62
C ALA A 1124 27.63 -27.90 -54.26
N GLY A 1125 26.83 -28.96 -54.24
CA GLY A 1125 26.56 -29.76 -53.04
C GLY A 1125 25.76 -31.03 -53.36
N SER A 1126 25.88 -32.05 -52.50
CA SER A 1126 25.13 -33.30 -52.57
C SER A 1126 24.40 -33.52 -51.25
N PHE A 1127 23.12 -33.86 -51.32
CA PHE A 1127 22.20 -33.81 -50.17
C PHE A 1127 21.36 -35.09 -50.04
N GLU A 1128 21.11 -35.46 -48.78
CA GLU A 1128 20.23 -36.56 -48.36
C GLU A 1128 19.33 -36.10 -47.20
N PRO A 1129 18.11 -35.61 -47.48
CA PRO A 1129 17.23 -35.14 -46.40
C PRO A 1129 16.78 -36.27 -45.47
N PRO A 1130 16.66 -36.03 -44.14
CA PRO A 1130 16.27 -37.06 -43.18
C PRO A 1130 14.88 -37.65 -43.46
N GLN A 1131 14.74 -38.97 -43.34
CA GLN A 1131 13.44 -39.64 -43.55
C GLN A 1131 12.45 -39.51 -42.39
N ALA A 1132 12.92 -39.24 -41.17
CA ALA A 1132 12.13 -39.48 -39.95
C ALA A 1132 11.10 -38.40 -39.61
N LEU A 1133 11.18 -37.21 -40.21
CA LEU A 1133 10.51 -36.02 -39.66
C LEU A 1133 9.30 -35.55 -40.46
N GLY A 1134 9.19 -35.83 -41.76
CA GLY A 1134 8.12 -35.27 -42.61
C GLY A 1134 8.16 -33.74 -42.78
N SER A 1135 8.93 -33.06 -41.93
CA SER A 1135 9.21 -31.63 -41.93
C SER A 1135 10.33 -31.28 -42.92
N TYR A 1136 10.37 -30.02 -43.33
CA TYR A 1136 11.44 -29.49 -44.17
C TYR A 1136 12.66 -29.10 -43.34
N THR A 1137 13.84 -29.34 -43.90
CA THR A 1137 15.13 -28.90 -43.37
C THR A 1137 15.74 -27.89 -44.33
N ASP A 1138 16.27 -26.78 -43.81
CA ASP A 1138 16.97 -25.79 -44.62
C ASP A 1138 18.40 -26.23 -44.94
N TYR A 1139 18.78 -26.06 -46.20
CA TYR A 1139 20.11 -26.34 -46.73
C TYR A 1139 20.69 -25.11 -47.40
N ALA A 1140 22.02 -25.07 -47.49
CA ALA A 1140 22.72 -24.02 -48.21
C ALA A 1140 23.92 -24.56 -49.01
N VAL A 1141 24.20 -23.93 -50.16
CA VAL A 1141 25.47 -24.07 -50.89
C VAL A 1141 26.03 -22.69 -51.21
N THR A 1142 27.35 -22.57 -51.18
CA THR A 1142 28.05 -21.36 -51.62
C THR A 1142 28.68 -21.57 -52.99
N PHE A 1143 28.67 -20.53 -53.82
CA PHE A 1143 29.34 -20.54 -55.12
C PHE A 1143 29.87 -19.15 -55.45
N GLN A 1144 30.98 -19.07 -56.17
CA GLN A 1144 31.45 -17.82 -56.74
C GLN A 1144 30.89 -17.67 -58.14
N ALA A 1145 30.30 -16.51 -58.46
CA ALA A 1145 29.81 -16.28 -59.81
C ALA A 1145 30.99 -16.05 -60.76
N GLU A 1146 31.10 -16.86 -61.81
CA GLU A 1146 32.08 -16.64 -62.87
C GLU A 1146 31.55 -15.70 -63.98
N GLN A 1147 30.23 -15.59 -64.08
CA GLN A 1147 29.51 -14.84 -65.11
C GLN A 1147 28.31 -14.12 -64.49
N THR A 1148 27.72 -13.19 -65.24
CA THR A 1148 26.56 -12.42 -64.78
C THR A 1148 25.25 -13.21 -64.73
N GLN A 1149 25.29 -14.43 -65.27
CA GLN A 1149 24.21 -15.41 -65.21
C GLN A 1149 24.80 -16.83 -65.18
N THR A 1150 24.11 -17.77 -64.54
CA THR A 1150 24.49 -19.19 -64.49
C THR A 1150 23.25 -20.06 -64.37
N THR A 1151 23.36 -21.37 -64.64
CA THR A 1151 22.24 -22.30 -64.47
C THR A 1151 22.30 -22.94 -63.09
N LEU A 1152 21.25 -22.75 -62.30
CA LEU A 1152 20.97 -23.54 -61.10
C LEU A 1152 20.16 -24.77 -61.49
N ALA A 1153 20.57 -25.96 -61.04
CA ALA A 1153 19.75 -27.15 -61.17
C ALA A 1153 19.80 -28.04 -59.93
N PHE A 1154 18.65 -28.60 -59.60
CA PHE A 1154 18.49 -29.68 -58.63
C PHE A 1154 18.31 -30.99 -59.39
N VAL A 1155 19.21 -31.96 -59.16
CA VAL A 1155 19.32 -33.19 -59.95
C VAL A 1155 19.24 -34.39 -59.04
N GLY A 1156 18.19 -35.21 -59.20
CA GLY A 1156 18.09 -36.48 -58.48
C GLY A 1156 19.18 -37.45 -58.92
N THR A 1157 19.85 -38.10 -57.96
CA THR A 1157 20.94 -39.05 -58.26
C THR A 1157 20.47 -40.49 -58.19
N ASN A 1158 19.42 -40.78 -57.42
CA ASN A 1158 18.84 -42.12 -57.22
C ASN A 1158 19.89 -43.17 -56.78
N LEU A 1159 20.90 -42.78 -56.00
CA LEU A 1159 21.99 -43.68 -55.57
C LEU A 1159 21.48 -44.89 -54.79
N ASN A 1160 20.35 -44.71 -54.10
CA ASN A 1160 19.72 -45.68 -53.23
C ASN A 1160 18.66 -46.55 -53.95
N GLY A 1161 18.30 -46.22 -55.20
CA GLY A 1161 17.27 -46.90 -55.98
C GLY A 1161 15.84 -46.74 -55.42
N GLY A 1162 14.87 -47.34 -56.09
CA GLY A 1162 13.47 -47.37 -55.63
C GLY A 1162 12.60 -46.18 -56.09
N ASP A 1163 11.38 -46.11 -55.55
CA ASP A 1163 10.42 -45.03 -55.80
C ASP A 1163 10.39 -44.15 -54.56
N ASN A 1164 11.36 -43.22 -54.53
CA ASN A 1164 11.63 -42.25 -53.48
C ASN A 1164 11.57 -40.83 -54.07
N THR A 1165 11.03 -39.89 -53.31
CA THR A 1165 10.76 -38.52 -53.77
C THR A 1165 11.23 -37.51 -52.74
N ILE A 1166 11.89 -36.45 -53.20
CA ILE A 1166 12.24 -35.28 -52.40
C ILE A 1166 11.31 -34.14 -52.76
N PHE A 1167 10.91 -33.38 -51.75
CA PHE A 1167 10.22 -32.11 -51.88
C PHE A 1167 11.19 -30.96 -51.64
N LEU A 1168 11.11 -29.93 -52.48
CA LEU A 1168 11.94 -28.73 -52.45
C LEU A 1168 11.03 -27.51 -52.42
N ASP A 1169 11.41 -26.54 -51.59
CA ASP A 1169 10.71 -25.28 -51.48
C ASP A 1169 11.61 -24.15 -50.93
N HIS A 1170 11.12 -22.91 -50.92
CA HIS A 1170 11.79 -21.75 -50.32
C HIS A 1170 13.21 -21.52 -50.86
N VAL A 1171 13.36 -21.58 -52.18
CA VAL A 1171 14.65 -21.47 -52.87
C VAL A 1171 15.02 -20.00 -53.06
N ARG A 1172 16.12 -19.56 -52.44
CA ARG A 1172 16.60 -18.17 -52.47
C ARG A 1172 18.11 -18.06 -52.72
N VAL A 1173 18.54 -16.99 -53.38
CA VAL A 1173 19.97 -16.68 -53.61
C VAL A 1173 20.32 -15.32 -53.04
N ARG A 1174 21.42 -15.26 -52.28
CA ARG A 1174 21.94 -14.02 -51.69
C ARG A 1174 23.42 -13.81 -51.97
N GLU A 1175 23.85 -12.56 -52.13
CA GLU A 1175 25.25 -12.17 -52.21
C GLU A 1175 25.96 -12.36 -50.86
N ILE A 1176 27.22 -12.79 -50.84
CA ILE A 1176 28.07 -12.79 -49.65
C ILE A 1176 29.34 -11.94 -49.90
N PHE A 1177 29.51 -10.87 -49.11
CA PHE A 1177 30.72 -10.05 -49.12
C PHE A 1177 31.77 -10.62 -48.13
N ALA A 1178 33.04 -10.59 -48.50
CA ALA A 1178 34.19 -10.76 -47.60
C ALA A 1178 35.06 -9.48 -47.68
N PRO A 1179 35.69 -8.99 -46.58
CA PRO A 1179 36.50 -9.81 -45.67
C PRO A 1179 36.38 -9.54 -44.15
N LEU A 1180 36.74 -10.57 -43.36
CA LEU A 1180 37.00 -10.49 -41.91
C LEU A 1180 38.28 -9.68 -41.63
N LEU A 1181 38.29 -8.88 -40.56
CA LEU A 1181 39.53 -8.41 -39.96
C LEU A 1181 40.40 -9.63 -39.58
N PRO A 1182 41.74 -9.57 -39.69
CA PRO A 1182 42.58 -10.71 -39.32
C PRO A 1182 42.40 -11.06 -37.84
N VAL A 1183 41.92 -12.27 -37.56
CA VAL A 1183 41.76 -12.81 -36.20
C VAL A 1183 43.02 -13.59 -35.85
N VAL A 1184 43.61 -13.32 -34.68
CA VAL A 1184 44.76 -14.09 -34.20
C VAL A 1184 44.25 -15.43 -33.67
N ASP A 1185 44.48 -16.49 -34.44
CA ASP A 1185 44.09 -17.87 -34.12
C ASP A 1185 44.92 -18.46 -32.98
N SER A 1186 46.18 -18.07 -32.86
CA SER A 1186 47.03 -18.53 -31.75
C SER A 1186 48.15 -17.55 -31.40
N LEU A 1187 48.47 -17.49 -30.11
CA LEU A 1187 49.60 -16.75 -29.54
C LEU A 1187 50.39 -17.69 -28.63
N SER A 1188 51.68 -17.87 -28.89
CA SER A 1188 52.54 -18.75 -28.07
C SER A 1188 53.91 -18.15 -27.81
N LEU A 1189 54.45 -18.38 -26.61
CA LEU A 1189 55.83 -18.04 -26.26
C LEU A 1189 56.70 -19.29 -26.39
N GLY A 1190 57.62 -19.28 -27.35
CA GLY A 1190 58.57 -20.36 -27.55
C GLY A 1190 59.63 -20.41 -26.46
N ALA A 1191 60.20 -21.59 -26.20
CA ALA A 1191 61.31 -21.77 -25.26
C ALA A 1191 62.59 -20.97 -25.61
N ASN A 1192 62.66 -20.44 -26.84
CA ASN A 1192 63.70 -19.54 -27.34
C ASN A 1192 63.43 -18.05 -27.06
N GLY A 1193 62.34 -17.71 -26.37
CA GLY A 1193 61.97 -16.33 -26.01
C GLY A 1193 61.27 -15.54 -27.13
N LEU A 1194 60.92 -16.17 -28.25
CA LEU A 1194 60.15 -15.54 -29.33
C LEU A 1194 58.66 -15.76 -29.12
N VAL A 1195 57.86 -14.73 -29.43
CA VAL A 1195 56.40 -14.84 -29.46
C VAL A 1195 55.96 -15.12 -30.90
N SER A 1196 55.20 -16.20 -31.07
CA SER A 1196 54.64 -16.62 -32.36
C SER A 1196 53.14 -16.33 -32.38
N LEU A 1197 52.69 -15.65 -33.43
CA LEU A 1197 51.29 -15.36 -33.72
C LEU A 1197 50.86 -16.07 -35.00
N SER A 1198 49.67 -16.67 -35.02
CA SER A 1198 49.07 -17.20 -36.24
C SER A 1198 47.72 -16.52 -36.51
N TRP A 1199 47.42 -16.24 -37.78
CA TRP A 1199 46.13 -15.71 -38.23
C TRP A 1199 45.84 -16.15 -39.67
N ASP A 1200 44.57 -16.36 -40.02
CA ASP A 1200 44.16 -16.52 -41.41
C ASP A 1200 44.45 -15.26 -42.23
N SER A 1201 45.09 -15.44 -43.38
CA SER A 1201 45.56 -14.33 -44.23
C SER A 1201 44.99 -14.40 -45.64
N GLU A 1202 44.91 -13.26 -46.32
CA GLU A 1202 44.41 -13.15 -47.70
C GLU A 1202 45.56 -13.03 -48.71
N ALA A 1203 45.45 -13.76 -49.81
CA ALA A 1203 46.44 -13.69 -50.88
C ALA A 1203 46.51 -12.27 -51.47
N GLY A 1204 47.70 -11.67 -51.49
CA GLY A 1204 47.93 -10.33 -52.07
C GLY A 1204 47.79 -9.15 -51.10
N ARG A 1205 47.43 -9.40 -49.83
CA ARG A 1205 47.49 -8.42 -48.73
C ARG A 1205 48.83 -8.47 -48.01
N THR A 1206 49.16 -7.39 -47.30
CA THR A 1206 50.31 -7.34 -46.39
C THR A 1206 49.88 -7.03 -44.97
N TYR A 1207 50.59 -7.57 -43.98
CA TYR A 1207 50.24 -7.47 -42.57
C TYR A 1207 51.41 -6.94 -41.72
N THR A 1208 51.05 -6.33 -40.58
CA THR A 1208 51.97 -5.78 -39.58
C THR A 1208 51.60 -6.31 -38.19
N ILE A 1209 52.59 -6.82 -37.45
CA ILE A 1209 52.47 -7.18 -36.03
C ILE A 1209 52.83 -5.95 -35.17
N LEU A 1210 51.92 -5.55 -34.29
CA LEU A 1210 52.03 -4.42 -33.38
C LEU A 1210 52.08 -4.89 -31.92
N TYR A 1211 52.73 -4.12 -31.05
CA TYR A 1211 52.83 -4.36 -29.61
C TYR A 1211 52.55 -3.10 -28.78
N LYS A 1212 51.97 -3.30 -27.58
CA LYS A 1212 51.79 -2.25 -26.57
C LYS A 1212 51.86 -2.82 -25.15
N SER A 1213 52.53 -2.14 -24.22
CA SER A 1213 52.73 -2.63 -22.84
C SER A 1213 51.48 -2.53 -21.95
N ASP A 1214 50.64 -1.51 -22.16
CA ASP A 1214 49.35 -1.34 -21.49
C ASP A 1214 48.30 -0.73 -22.44
N LEU A 1215 47.02 -0.84 -22.11
CA LEU A 1215 45.92 -0.29 -22.93
C LEU A 1215 45.42 1.08 -22.44
N ARG A 1216 46.06 1.67 -21.42
CA ARG A 1216 45.55 2.86 -20.73
C ARG A 1216 46.04 4.18 -21.32
N ASP A 1217 47.19 4.23 -22.02
CA ASP A 1217 47.60 5.34 -22.91
C ASP A 1217 48.85 5.01 -23.78
N GLY A 1218 49.09 5.74 -24.89
CA GLY A 1218 50.29 5.61 -25.76
C GLY A 1218 50.11 4.95 -27.15
N ASP A 1219 51.07 5.11 -28.05
CA ASP A 1219 51.04 4.58 -29.44
C ASP A 1219 51.46 3.10 -29.53
N TRP A 1220 50.89 2.37 -30.51
CA TRP A 1220 51.32 1.01 -30.84
C TRP A 1220 52.68 1.00 -31.52
N ILE A 1221 53.56 0.10 -31.07
CA ILE A 1221 54.90 -0.08 -31.64
C ILE A 1221 54.84 -1.19 -32.69
N SER A 1222 55.35 -0.94 -33.89
CA SER A 1222 55.47 -1.96 -34.93
C SER A 1222 56.63 -2.91 -34.65
N LEU A 1223 56.34 -4.19 -34.46
CA LEU A 1223 57.35 -5.23 -34.25
C LEU A 1223 57.82 -5.86 -35.57
N LYS A 1224 56.91 -6.05 -36.54
CA LYS A 1224 57.24 -6.62 -37.86
C LYS A 1224 56.22 -6.19 -38.90
N THR A 1225 56.67 -5.65 -40.03
CA THR A 1225 55.83 -5.14 -41.12
C THR A 1225 56.05 -5.94 -42.42
N GLY A 1226 55.11 -5.83 -43.36
CA GLY A 1226 55.27 -6.37 -44.73
C GLY A 1226 55.11 -7.89 -44.84
N ILE A 1227 54.37 -8.52 -43.93
CA ILE A 1227 54.11 -9.96 -43.94
C ILE A 1227 53.09 -10.25 -45.04
N ALA A 1228 53.46 -11.01 -46.06
CA ALA A 1228 52.57 -11.30 -47.19
C ALA A 1228 51.52 -12.35 -46.82
N GLY A 1229 50.25 -12.07 -47.12
CA GLY A 1229 49.17 -13.04 -46.95
C GLY A 1229 49.19 -14.12 -48.03
N SER A 1230 48.87 -15.34 -47.61
CA SER A 1230 48.92 -16.55 -48.44
C SER A 1230 47.55 -17.03 -48.92
N GLY A 1231 46.45 -16.46 -48.42
CA GLY A 1231 45.09 -16.97 -48.64
C GLY A 1231 44.66 -18.04 -47.62
N THR A 1232 45.55 -18.37 -46.68
CA THR A 1232 45.38 -19.35 -45.59
C THR A 1232 46.11 -18.87 -44.33
N LEU A 1233 46.08 -19.66 -43.25
CA LEU A 1233 46.83 -19.43 -42.01
C LEU A 1233 48.30 -19.03 -42.26
N VAL A 1234 48.70 -17.89 -41.70
CA VAL A 1234 50.09 -17.40 -41.64
C VAL A 1234 50.53 -17.39 -40.19
N THR A 1235 51.73 -17.91 -39.92
CA THR A 1235 52.36 -17.89 -38.59
C THR A 1235 53.66 -17.12 -38.64
N GLU A 1236 53.84 -16.15 -37.74
CA GLU A 1236 55.03 -15.31 -37.66
C GLU A 1236 55.55 -15.18 -36.24
N ALA A 1237 56.87 -15.22 -36.10
CA ALA A 1237 57.56 -15.09 -34.82
C ALA A 1237 58.30 -13.75 -34.70
N VAL A 1238 58.14 -13.08 -33.56
CA VAL A 1238 58.76 -11.78 -33.23
C VAL A 1238 59.48 -11.82 -31.89
N SER A 1239 60.59 -11.08 -31.77
CA SER A 1239 61.30 -10.88 -30.49
C SER A 1239 60.72 -9.68 -29.76
N ILE A 1240 60.44 -9.83 -28.46
CA ILE A 1240 60.11 -8.69 -27.59
C ILE A 1240 61.40 -8.24 -26.90
N ASP A 1241 61.67 -6.93 -26.86
CA ASP A 1241 62.70 -6.39 -25.98
C ASP A 1241 62.35 -6.73 -24.51
N PRO A 1242 63.22 -7.43 -23.76
CA PRO A 1242 62.97 -7.76 -22.35
C PRO A 1242 62.63 -6.54 -21.47
N ALA A 1243 63.03 -5.33 -21.87
CA ALA A 1243 62.69 -4.09 -21.18
C ALA A 1243 61.21 -3.69 -21.32
N LEU A 1244 60.50 -4.16 -22.34
CA LEU A 1244 59.10 -3.82 -22.59
C LEU A 1244 58.11 -4.61 -21.71
N GLY A 1245 58.52 -5.76 -21.17
CA GLY A 1245 57.69 -6.54 -20.24
C GLY A 1245 56.46 -7.21 -20.88
N LYS A 1246 55.47 -7.57 -20.06
CA LYS A 1246 54.18 -8.15 -20.52
C LYS A 1246 53.42 -7.08 -21.31
N GLY A 1247 52.75 -7.48 -22.39
CA GLY A 1247 51.97 -6.56 -23.20
C GLY A 1247 51.03 -7.25 -24.19
N PHE A 1248 50.33 -6.44 -24.97
CA PHE A 1248 49.30 -6.81 -25.92
C PHE A 1248 49.85 -6.82 -27.35
N PHE A 1249 49.30 -7.70 -28.20
CA PHE A 1249 49.65 -7.79 -29.61
C PHE A 1249 48.43 -7.53 -30.49
N LYS A 1250 48.65 -6.98 -31.67
CA LYS A 1250 47.62 -6.81 -32.70
C LYS A 1250 48.20 -7.08 -34.09
N ILE A 1251 47.40 -7.69 -34.95
CA ILE A 1251 47.67 -7.76 -36.39
C ILE A 1251 46.92 -6.62 -37.09
N ARG A 1252 47.62 -5.87 -37.93
CA ARG A 1252 47.03 -4.87 -38.81
C ARG A 1252 47.22 -5.32 -40.25
N VAL A 1253 46.14 -5.35 -41.02
CA VAL A 1253 46.20 -5.47 -42.49
C VAL A 1253 46.50 -4.09 -43.10
N GLU A 1254 47.43 -4.05 -44.04
CA GLU A 1254 47.84 -2.84 -44.79
C GLU A 1254 47.17 -2.78 -46.18
#